data_AF-A0A9E5TZ28-F1
#
_entry.id   AF-A0A9E5TZ28-F1
#
_cell.length_a   1.000
_cell.length_b   1.000
_cell.length_c   1.000
_cell.angle_alpha   90.00
_cell.angle_beta   90.00
_cell.angle_gamma   90.00
#
_symmetry.space_group_name_H-M   'P 1'
#
loop_
_entity.id
_entity.type
_entity.pdbx_description
1 polymer ?
#
loop_
_entity_poly.entity_id
_entity_poly.type
_entity_poly.pdbx_seq_one_letter_code
_entity_poly.pdbx_strand_id
1 'polypeptide(L)'
;YQGWVDERFDPEHEMFRWVGAWDGMETNINSRQTDDPFGGGEGYRPTLNSYMYADALAISHAARLLGDARKADDYAGRADGLKRRVQDELWDQARDFFFHQFARNERGGIAAKSLTYETGMYAGSPHGRELLGYVPWQFNLPDPGYEAAWKFLMDPDYFFAPFGPTTVERHDPLFFIAPRCCVWSGNQWPYATSQTLVAMANLLNNYDQDLVDRDDYYRLLRTYSLDQRLAGRPFIAEAANPDDGSWEGHNTLYHSEHYFHSSYVDLIISGLVGLRPRADDTVEVNPLVPDHWDYFALDDVAYHGRRLAIVWDRDGNRYGQGVGLSVIVDGERLVTVPTVGRLLVALPDTEREGSDVMRPHNFAAHNDGGFYPHVSASFSAPTTPPFYATDGNYWYHRLPSNRWTTVGSPNATDWIAVDFGVQRPVEAVKLYFLADDGGIAPPTDYEVQMWRDGAWTDIPRQRRHPRSAAGRRANIVRFPEIMTSRVRVVLSHAVDMASGLTELEVWGHADVPVPEPTAPIANLAMAPGPVGFPSVSASFTSRFDSLAQAVDGRVAFTRYSRNRWTAFESPNATDWIELDFDEPKTVRRIDIYLWGDEEGVTAPRDYVVETWADDRWIPVVVVDRLPQVPATWARNSVVMEPVTSRKIRVVFEHALPAVTGVTEVEVWEGQAHTGRRP
;
A
#
# COMPACT_ATOMS: atom_id res chain seq x y z
N TYR A 1 13.75 4.15 8.33
CA TYR A 1 14.79 3.86 9.34
C TYR A 1 14.64 4.60 10.66
N GLN A 2 14.75 5.93 10.75
CA GLN A 2 14.76 6.62 12.07
C GLN A 2 13.49 6.38 12.90
N GLY A 3 12.30 6.40 12.29
CA GLY A 3 11.06 6.05 13.00
C GLY A 3 11.09 4.64 13.63
N TRP A 4 11.66 3.66 12.93
CA TRP A 4 11.87 2.31 13.48
C TRP A 4 12.85 2.32 14.65
N VAL A 5 13.89 3.16 14.61
CA VAL A 5 14.84 3.29 15.72
C VAL A 5 14.12 3.85 16.96
N ASP A 6 13.38 4.93 16.77
CA ASP A 6 12.68 5.62 17.85
C ASP A 6 11.61 4.72 18.50
N GLU A 7 10.96 3.88 17.72
CA GLU A 7 9.88 3.01 18.21
C GLU A 7 10.35 1.64 18.72
N ARG A 8 11.34 1.01 18.07
CA ARG A 8 11.57 -0.44 18.17
C ARG A 8 13.02 -0.87 18.43
N PHE A 9 14.00 0.02 18.30
CA PHE A 9 15.39 -0.35 18.54
C PHE A 9 15.68 -0.48 20.04
N ASP A 10 16.28 -1.60 20.44
CA ASP A 10 16.79 -1.81 21.78
C ASP A 10 18.28 -1.43 21.83
N PRO A 11 18.67 -0.31 22.46
CA PRO A 11 20.05 0.13 22.49
C PRO A 11 20.95 -0.72 23.38
N GLU A 12 20.40 -1.50 24.32
CA GLU A 12 21.20 -2.43 25.14
C GLU A 12 21.56 -3.68 24.34
N HIS A 13 20.63 -4.11 23.48
CA HIS A 13 20.75 -5.36 22.72
C HIS A 13 21.15 -5.15 21.26
N GLU A 14 21.26 -3.89 20.83
CA GLU A 14 21.63 -3.45 19.48
C GLU A 14 20.82 -4.11 18.35
N MET A 15 19.54 -4.42 18.62
CA MET A 15 18.61 -5.07 17.67
C MET A 15 17.22 -4.46 17.78
N PHE A 16 16.40 -4.67 16.76
CA PHE A 16 15.00 -4.24 16.74
C PHE A 16 14.11 -5.31 17.37
N ARG A 17 13.25 -4.88 18.30
CA ARG A 17 12.20 -5.71 18.90
C ARG A 17 10.93 -5.63 18.08
N TRP A 18 10.33 -6.78 17.86
CA TRP A 18 9.10 -6.90 17.08
C TRP A 18 8.22 -8.04 17.56
N VAL A 19 6.98 -8.04 17.10
CA VAL A 19 5.97 -9.03 17.47
C VAL A 19 5.53 -9.75 16.19
N GLY A 20 5.29 -11.06 16.28
CA GLY A 20 5.00 -11.89 15.11
C GLY A 20 3.77 -11.43 14.30
N ALA A 21 2.68 -11.04 14.96
CA ALA A 21 1.50 -10.53 14.24
C ALA A 21 1.80 -9.27 13.40
N TRP A 22 2.74 -8.42 13.84
CA TRP A 22 3.08 -7.19 13.13
C TRP A 22 4.08 -7.41 11.98
N ASP A 23 4.66 -8.60 11.85
CA ASP A 23 5.25 -9.07 10.58
C ASP A 23 4.17 -9.49 9.56
N GLY A 24 2.88 -9.44 9.94
CA GLY A 24 1.81 -10.09 9.22
C GLY A 24 1.81 -11.62 9.43
N MET A 25 2.43 -12.12 10.50
CA MET A 25 2.62 -13.55 10.79
C MET A 25 1.97 -13.97 12.12
N GLU A 26 0.71 -13.61 12.34
CA GLU A 26 -0.01 -13.86 13.60
C GLU A 26 -0.23 -15.35 13.89
N THR A 27 -0.39 -15.68 15.18
CA THR A 27 -0.63 -17.08 15.60
C THR A 27 0.45 -18.07 15.11
N ASN A 28 1.69 -17.59 14.98
CA ASN A 28 2.88 -18.41 14.72
C ASN A 28 3.30 -19.19 15.99
N ILE A 29 4.29 -20.09 15.86
CA ILE A 29 4.67 -20.96 16.98
C ILE A 29 5.28 -20.20 18.16
N ASN A 30 5.88 -19.03 17.94
CA ASN A 30 6.42 -18.20 19.01
C ASN A 30 5.29 -17.44 19.73
N SER A 31 4.32 -16.89 19.00
CA SER A 31 3.14 -16.21 19.60
C SER A 31 2.31 -17.18 20.46
N ARG A 32 2.08 -18.40 19.95
CA ARG A 32 1.27 -19.44 20.61
C ARG A 32 1.84 -20.00 21.92
N GLN A 33 3.07 -19.64 22.27
CA GLN A 33 3.68 -19.98 23.56
C GLN A 33 3.47 -18.91 24.64
N THR A 34 2.85 -17.78 24.29
CA THR A 34 2.66 -16.63 25.19
C THR A 34 1.19 -16.48 25.63
N ASP A 35 0.92 -15.55 26.55
CA ASP A 35 -0.44 -15.21 26.99
C ASP A 35 -1.28 -14.56 25.87
N ASP A 36 -0.63 -13.99 24.86
CA ASP A 36 -1.27 -13.46 23.64
C ASP A 36 -0.95 -14.38 22.45
N PRO A 37 -1.73 -15.45 22.24
CA PRO A 37 -1.46 -16.41 21.18
C PRO A 37 -1.63 -15.83 19.77
N PHE A 38 -2.32 -14.70 19.63
CA PHE A 38 -2.52 -14.01 18.36
C PHE A 38 -1.32 -13.11 18.03
N GLY A 39 -1.08 -12.11 18.89
CA GLY A 39 0.00 -11.15 18.74
C GLY A 39 1.37 -11.78 18.97
N GLY A 40 1.55 -12.30 20.19
CA GLY A 40 2.79 -12.84 20.71
C GLY A 40 3.59 -11.86 21.57
N GLY A 41 4.63 -12.38 22.22
CA GLY A 41 5.61 -11.56 22.93
C GLY A 41 6.54 -10.80 21.99
N GLU A 42 7.09 -9.68 22.46
CA GLU A 42 8.16 -8.97 21.76
C GLU A 42 9.43 -9.84 21.72
N GLY A 43 10.11 -9.86 20.57
CA GLY A 43 11.40 -10.51 20.43
C GLY A 43 12.24 -9.96 19.29
N TYR A 44 13.48 -10.41 19.25
CA TYR A 44 14.42 -10.14 18.18
C TYR A 44 14.22 -11.20 17.10
N ARG A 45 13.60 -10.78 16.01
CA ARG A 45 13.17 -11.68 14.93
C ARG A 45 14.13 -11.60 13.74
N PRO A 46 14.46 -12.73 13.10
CA PRO A 46 15.20 -12.75 11.84
C PRO A 46 14.56 -11.90 10.74
N THR A 47 13.25 -11.66 10.78
CA THR A 47 12.51 -10.75 9.88
C THR A 47 12.97 -9.31 10.02
N LEU A 48 12.46 -8.58 11.02
CA LEU A 48 12.67 -7.12 11.15
C LEU A 48 14.16 -6.77 11.21
N ASN A 49 15.01 -7.58 11.86
CA ASN A 49 16.43 -7.29 11.92
C ASN A 49 17.12 -7.42 10.55
N SER A 50 16.71 -8.37 9.70
CA SER A 50 17.20 -8.45 8.32
C SER A 50 16.63 -7.34 7.43
N TYR A 51 15.38 -6.93 7.65
CA TYR A 51 14.78 -5.79 6.94
C TYR A 51 15.53 -4.49 7.26
N MET A 52 15.81 -4.25 8.55
CA MET A 52 16.53 -3.06 8.98
C MET A 52 18.01 -3.08 8.56
N TYR A 53 18.63 -4.27 8.49
CA TYR A 53 19.94 -4.44 7.85
C TYR A 53 19.92 -4.00 6.38
N ALA A 54 18.93 -4.47 5.62
CA ALA A 54 18.78 -4.13 4.21
C ALA A 54 18.50 -2.64 3.99
N ASP A 55 17.61 -2.05 4.80
CA ASP A 55 17.34 -0.60 4.79
C ASP A 55 18.60 0.21 5.05
N ALA A 56 19.40 -0.20 6.05
CA ALA A 56 20.66 0.48 6.36
C ALA A 56 21.66 0.40 5.20
N LEU A 57 21.82 -0.76 4.58
CA LEU A 57 22.66 -0.91 3.39
C LEU A 57 22.16 -0.07 2.21
N ALA A 58 20.86 -0.07 1.95
CA ALA A 58 20.27 0.72 0.87
C ALA A 58 20.53 2.23 1.08
N ILE A 59 20.35 2.73 2.31
CA ILE A 59 20.67 4.12 2.65
C ILE A 59 22.17 4.39 2.50
N SER A 60 23.03 3.46 2.93
CA SER A 60 24.48 3.60 2.78
C SER A 60 24.89 3.73 1.32
N HIS A 61 24.42 2.84 0.46
CA HIS A 61 24.70 2.85 -0.97
C HIS A 61 24.16 4.11 -1.66
N ALA A 62 22.91 4.50 -1.37
CA ALA A 62 22.33 5.72 -1.91
C ALA A 62 23.10 6.97 -1.47
N ALA A 63 23.49 7.06 -0.19
CA ALA A 63 24.30 8.16 0.31
C ALA A 63 25.67 8.22 -0.38
N ARG A 64 26.30 7.07 -0.67
CA ARG A 64 27.55 7.01 -1.44
C ARG A 64 27.37 7.54 -2.86
N LEU A 65 26.30 7.14 -3.55
CA LEU A 65 25.96 7.62 -4.90
C LEU A 65 25.72 9.13 -4.93
N LEU A 66 25.18 9.70 -3.84
CA LEU A 66 24.92 11.13 -3.69
C LEU A 66 26.10 11.92 -3.11
N GLY A 67 27.25 11.28 -2.88
CA GLY A 67 28.46 11.93 -2.36
C GLY A 67 28.47 12.23 -0.85
N ASP A 68 27.50 11.72 -0.08
CA ASP A 68 27.44 11.85 1.39
C ASP A 68 28.18 10.69 2.07
N ALA A 69 29.52 10.72 2.00
CA ALA A 69 30.37 9.65 2.54
C ALA A 69 30.15 9.41 4.04
N ARG A 70 29.92 10.47 4.83
CA ARG A 70 29.70 10.36 6.28
C ARG A 70 28.42 9.59 6.60
N LYS A 71 27.31 9.91 5.91
CA LYS A 71 26.05 9.15 6.07
C LYS A 71 26.22 7.71 5.56
N ALA A 72 26.93 7.53 4.45
CA ALA A 72 27.21 6.20 3.93
C ALA A 72 27.94 5.31 4.96
N ASP A 73 29.00 5.84 5.58
CA ASP A 73 29.78 5.12 6.58
C ASP A 73 28.98 4.85 7.87
N ASP A 74 28.18 5.81 8.34
CA ASP A 74 27.29 5.62 9.51
C ASP A 74 26.31 4.46 9.29
N TYR A 75 25.57 4.47 8.17
CA TYR A 75 24.60 3.41 7.89
C TYR A 75 25.24 2.06 7.56
N ALA A 76 26.44 2.04 6.96
CA ALA A 76 27.20 0.80 6.81
C ALA A 76 27.56 0.21 8.18
N GLY A 77 28.04 1.03 9.12
CA GLY A 77 28.35 0.57 10.48
C GLY A 77 27.13 0.03 11.24
N ARG A 78 25.95 0.63 11.02
CA ARG A 78 24.68 0.11 11.57
C ARG A 78 24.30 -1.24 10.98
N ALA A 79 24.44 -1.41 9.67
CA ALA A 79 24.21 -2.69 9.00
C ALA A 79 25.18 -3.77 9.54
N ASP A 80 26.46 -3.45 9.66
CA ASP A 80 27.47 -4.37 10.21
C ASP A 80 27.18 -4.75 11.68
N GLY A 81 26.64 -3.81 12.46
CA GLY A 81 26.12 -4.08 13.80
C GLY A 81 25.01 -5.13 13.78
N LEU A 82 23.93 -4.88 13.04
CA LEU A 82 22.79 -5.80 12.94
C LEU A 82 23.19 -7.18 12.40
N LYS A 83 24.03 -7.23 11.37
CA LYS A 83 24.55 -8.49 10.81
C LYS A 83 25.20 -9.35 11.88
N ARG A 84 26.12 -8.77 12.67
CA ARG A 84 26.79 -9.49 13.76
C ARG A 84 25.78 -10.01 14.80
N ARG A 85 24.84 -9.16 15.25
CA ARG A 85 23.84 -9.56 16.26
C ARG A 85 22.93 -10.69 15.77
N VAL A 86 22.46 -10.62 14.52
CA VAL A 86 21.64 -11.69 13.91
C VAL A 86 22.43 -13.01 13.85
N GLN A 87 23.68 -12.97 13.40
CA GLN A 87 24.55 -14.13 13.30
C GLN A 87 24.94 -14.75 14.64
N ASP A 88 25.26 -13.91 15.61
CA ASP A 88 25.78 -14.36 16.91
C ASP A 88 24.66 -14.85 17.84
N GLU A 89 23.47 -14.25 17.74
CA GLU A 89 22.42 -14.47 18.73
C GLU A 89 21.17 -15.15 18.21
N LEU A 90 20.85 -15.04 16.92
CA LEU A 90 19.66 -15.68 16.36
C LEU A 90 19.99 -17.03 15.72
N TRP A 91 21.26 -17.32 15.44
CA TRP A 91 21.69 -18.62 14.95
C TRP A 91 21.84 -19.64 16.08
N ASP A 92 21.13 -20.75 15.96
CA ASP A 92 21.32 -21.90 16.82
C ASP A 92 22.27 -22.92 16.18
N GLN A 93 23.46 -23.06 16.77
CA GLN A 93 24.50 -23.99 16.29
C GLN A 93 24.10 -25.47 16.41
N ALA A 94 23.23 -25.85 17.35
CA ALA A 94 22.82 -27.24 17.52
C ALA A 94 21.72 -27.64 16.52
N ARG A 95 20.93 -26.68 16.08
CA ARG A 95 19.79 -26.88 15.18
C ARG A 95 20.04 -26.42 13.74
N ASP A 96 21.21 -25.82 13.47
CA ASP A 96 21.65 -25.28 12.18
C ASP A 96 20.61 -24.33 11.56
N PHE A 97 20.08 -23.39 12.35
CA PHE A 97 19.00 -22.52 11.86
C PHE A 97 18.91 -21.18 12.60
N PHE A 98 18.30 -20.18 11.96
CA PHE A 98 17.98 -18.89 12.59
C PHE A 98 16.60 -18.92 13.26
N PHE A 99 16.52 -18.53 14.53
CA PHE A 99 15.29 -18.57 15.34
C PHE A 99 14.89 -17.20 15.86
N HIS A 100 13.64 -17.10 16.32
CA HIS A 100 13.19 -15.98 17.15
C HIS A 100 13.86 -16.04 18.52
N GLN A 101 14.29 -14.89 19.04
CA GLN A 101 14.76 -14.74 20.41
C GLN A 101 13.79 -13.85 21.19
N PHE A 102 13.27 -14.32 22.33
CA PHE A 102 12.32 -13.56 23.13
C PHE A 102 12.99 -12.36 23.80
N ALA A 103 12.40 -11.16 23.75
CA ALA A 103 13.00 -9.97 24.36
C ALA A 103 12.71 -9.89 25.87
N ARG A 104 11.67 -10.58 26.34
CA ARG A 104 11.18 -10.51 27.72
C ARG A 104 10.91 -11.91 28.26
N ASN A 105 10.80 -12.00 29.58
CA ASN A 105 10.27 -13.21 30.20
C ASN A 105 8.77 -13.28 29.89
N GLU A 106 8.33 -14.38 29.30
CA GLU A 106 6.92 -14.62 29.02
C GLU A 106 6.34 -15.58 30.06
N ARG A 107 5.02 -15.49 30.28
CA ARG A 107 4.31 -16.49 31.06
C ARG A 107 4.43 -17.85 30.35
N GLY A 108 4.48 -18.94 31.12
CA GLY A 108 4.79 -20.28 30.57
C GLY A 108 6.28 -20.67 30.65
N GLY A 109 7.12 -19.83 31.28
CA GLY A 109 8.50 -20.18 31.61
C GLY A 109 9.53 -19.90 30.53
N ILE A 110 9.18 -19.06 29.54
CA ILE A 110 10.11 -18.58 28.52
C ILE A 110 10.95 -17.46 29.12
N ALA A 111 12.26 -17.64 29.12
CA ALA A 111 13.21 -16.64 29.63
C ALA A 111 13.53 -15.60 28.54
N ALA A 112 13.73 -14.35 28.96
CA ALA A 112 14.26 -13.31 28.11
C ALA A 112 15.61 -13.73 27.51
N LYS A 113 15.86 -13.35 26.27
CA LYS A 113 17.05 -13.66 25.46
C LYS A 113 17.22 -15.14 25.12
N SER A 114 16.23 -15.99 25.40
CA SER A 114 16.26 -17.38 24.94
C SER A 114 15.67 -17.53 23.54
N LEU A 115 16.24 -18.44 22.75
CA LEU A 115 15.70 -18.78 21.43
C LEU A 115 14.43 -19.62 21.55
N THR A 116 13.64 -19.69 20.47
CA THR A 116 12.50 -20.60 20.35
C THR A 116 12.88 -21.98 20.90
N TYR A 117 12.12 -22.46 21.90
CA TYR A 117 12.30 -23.75 22.58
C TYR A 117 13.61 -23.99 23.32
N GLU A 118 14.44 -22.97 23.56
CA GLU A 118 15.53 -23.09 24.51
C GLU A 118 14.99 -23.15 25.96
N THR A 119 13.91 -22.40 26.23
CA THR A 119 13.16 -22.44 27.48
C THR A 119 11.65 -22.54 27.22
N GLY A 120 10.83 -22.55 28.27
CA GLY A 120 9.37 -22.62 28.16
C GLY A 120 8.81 -24.03 27.95
N MET A 121 7.60 -24.08 27.37
CA MET A 121 6.76 -25.28 27.27
C MET A 121 7.41 -26.47 26.57
N TYR A 122 8.26 -26.19 25.56
CA TYR A 122 8.93 -27.21 24.73
C TYR A 122 10.45 -27.14 24.85
N ALA A 123 10.96 -26.72 26.01
CA ALA A 123 12.40 -26.57 26.26
C ALA A 123 13.21 -27.80 25.84
N GLY A 124 14.25 -27.59 25.03
CA GLY A 124 15.15 -28.64 24.51
C GLY A 124 14.63 -29.38 23.28
N SER A 125 13.49 -28.96 22.71
CA SER A 125 13.00 -29.52 21.43
C SER A 125 14.02 -29.28 20.31
N PRO A 126 14.31 -30.28 19.45
CA PRO A 126 15.16 -30.09 18.27
C PRO A 126 14.44 -29.36 17.12
N HIS A 127 13.18 -28.98 17.33
CA HIS A 127 12.31 -28.30 16.36
C HIS A 127 12.25 -26.77 16.62
N GLY A 128 11.26 -26.09 16.03
CA GLY A 128 11.02 -24.65 16.12
C GLY A 128 11.34 -23.87 14.85
N ARG A 129 11.68 -24.55 13.74
CA ARG A 129 12.10 -23.88 12.50
C ARG A 129 10.89 -23.32 11.77
N GLU A 130 10.91 -22.01 11.53
CA GLU A 130 9.93 -21.31 10.71
C GLU A 130 10.62 -20.74 9.44
N LEU A 131 9.90 -20.58 8.33
CA LEU A 131 10.49 -20.03 7.09
C LEU A 131 11.14 -18.64 7.26
N LEU A 132 10.75 -17.89 8.31
CA LEU A 132 11.41 -16.63 8.67
C LEU A 132 12.92 -16.78 8.89
N GLY A 133 13.40 -17.97 9.24
CA GLY A 133 14.84 -18.24 9.39
C GLY A 133 15.61 -18.17 8.07
N TYR A 134 14.94 -18.20 6.92
CA TYR A 134 15.58 -17.98 5.61
C TYR A 134 15.64 -16.50 5.20
N VAL A 135 14.90 -15.61 5.88
CA VAL A 135 14.84 -14.18 5.54
C VAL A 135 16.22 -13.47 5.56
N PRO A 136 17.20 -13.82 6.41
CA PRO A 136 18.54 -13.24 6.30
C PRO A 136 19.17 -13.35 4.89
N TRP A 137 18.99 -14.47 4.19
CA TRP A 137 19.52 -14.64 2.82
C TRP A 137 18.76 -13.82 1.77
N GLN A 138 17.52 -13.39 2.05
CA GLN A 138 16.79 -12.46 1.18
C GLN A 138 17.58 -11.17 0.93
N PHE A 139 18.48 -10.80 1.86
CA PHE A 139 19.28 -9.58 1.80
C PHE A 139 20.79 -9.83 1.78
N ASN A 140 21.23 -11.09 1.57
CA ASN A 140 22.64 -11.50 1.64
C ASN A 140 23.30 -11.13 2.99
N LEU A 141 22.54 -11.21 4.09
CA LEU A 141 23.03 -10.86 5.42
C LEU A 141 24.10 -11.85 5.91
N PRO A 142 23.87 -13.18 5.89
CA PRO A 142 24.82 -14.12 6.47
C PRO A 142 26.17 -14.10 5.74
N ASP A 143 27.26 -14.26 6.49
CA ASP A 143 28.57 -14.67 5.99
C ASP A 143 28.53 -16.15 5.56
N PRO A 144 29.55 -16.66 4.85
CA PRO A 144 29.65 -18.09 4.61
C PRO A 144 29.73 -18.90 5.93
N GLY A 145 29.05 -20.04 5.99
CA GLY A 145 29.04 -20.96 7.14
C GLY A 145 27.65 -21.25 7.75
N TYR A 146 26.61 -20.56 7.30
CA TYR A 146 25.23 -20.73 7.78
C TYR A 146 24.36 -21.58 6.83
N GLU A 147 24.93 -22.03 5.71
CA GLU A 147 24.19 -22.67 4.61
C GLU A 147 23.52 -23.97 5.02
N ALA A 148 23.99 -24.63 6.10
CA ALA A 148 23.41 -25.85 6.65
C ALA A 148 21.89 -25.78 6.93
N ALA A 149 21.33 -24.58 7.10
CA ALA A 149 19.89 -24.35 7.19
C ALA A 149 19.11 -24.84 5.95
N TRP A 150 19.71 -24.77 4.76
CA TRP A 150 19.02 -25.08 3.50
C TRP A 150 18.74 -26.56 3.28
N LYS A 151 19.39 -27.47 4.03
CA LYS A 151 19.11 -28.91 3.99
C LYS A 151 17.65 -29.25 4.35
N PHE A 152 16.97 -28.38 5.08
CA PHE A 152 15.61 -28.60 5.55
C PHE A 152 14.53 -28.17 4.54
N LEU A 153 14.82 -27.21 3.64
CA LEU A 153 13.77 -26.58 2.82
C LEU A 153 13.10 -27.55 1.86
N MET A 154 13.90 -28.39 1.21
CA MET A 154 13.44 -29.30 0.15
C MET A 154 13.09 -30.71 0.67
N ASP A 155 13.09 -30.89 1.99
CA ASP A 155 12.78 -32.14 2.69
C ASP A 155 11.29 -32.20 3.12
N PRO A 156 10.52 -33.23 2.70
CA PRO A 156 9.12 -33.42 3.11
C PRO A 156 8.87 -33.64 4.60
N ASP A 157 9.87 -34.06 5.37
CA ASP A 157 9.76 -34.20 6.82
C ASP A 157 9.91 -32.84 7.54
N TYR A 158 10.29 -31.79 6.80
CA TYR A 158 10.44 -30.43 7.29
C TYR A 158 9.47 -29.48 6.57
N PHE A 159 9.91 -28.80 5.51
CA PHE A 159 9.14 -27.71 4.89
C PHE A 159 8.47 -28.09 3.57
N PHE A 160 9.07 -29.00 2.78
CA PHE A 160 8.65 -29.21 1.40
C PHE A 160 7.29 -29.94 1.31
N ALA A 161 6.30 -29.31 0.69
CA ALA A 161 4.99 -29.93 0.48
C ALA A 161 4.48 -29.79 -0.97
N PRO A 162 3.48 -30.60 -1.39
CA PRO A 162 3.02 -30.64 -2.77
C PRO A 162 2.50 -29.31 -3.35
N PHE A 163 2.02 -28.38 -2.50
CA PHE A 163 1.47 -27.09 -2.91
C PHE A 163 2.21 -25.88 -2.33
N GLY A 164 3.47 -26.09 -1.91
CA GLY A 164 4.40 -25.05 -1.49
C GLY A 164 4.97 -25.34 -0.12
N PRO A 165 5.94 -24.55 0.35
CA PRO A 165 6.57 -24.82 1.63
C PRO A 165 5.61 -24.48 2.77
N THR A 166 5.59 -25.31 3.82
CA THR A 166 4.90 -24.99 5.07
C THR A 166 5.62 -23.83 5.77
N THR A 167 4.91 -22.98 6.52
CA THR A 167 5.57 -21.90 7.28
C THR A 167 6.42 -22.40 8.46
N VAL A 168 6.18 -23.63 8.92
CA VAL A 168 6.83 -24.29 10.05
C VAL A 168 7.18 -25.72 9.67
N GLU A 169 8.31 -26.25 10.16
CA GLU A 169 8.67 -27.65 9.93
C GLU A 169 7.58 -28.62 10.45
N ARG A 170 7.30 -29.68 9.68
CA ARG A 170 6.15 -30.58 9.90
C ARG A 170 6.15 -31.33 11.24
N HIS A 171 7.31 -31.60 11.81
CA HIS A 171 7.44 -32.32 13.09
C HIS A 171 7.49 -31.42 14.32
N ASP A 172 7.32 -30.11 14.13
CA ASP A 172 7.21 -29.17 15.23
C ASP A 172 6.02 -29.49 16.15
N PRO A 173 6.17 -29.42 17.49
CA PRO A 173 5.07 -29.72 18.42
C PRO A 173 3.87 -28.77 18.31
N LEU A 174 4.03 -27.60 17.68
CA LEU A 174 2.96 -26.64 17.39
C LEU A 174 2.59 -26.60 15.90
N PHE A 175 3.13 -27.48 15.06
CA PHE A 175 2.73 -27.59 13.65
C PHE A 175 1.22 -27.80 13.53
N PHE A 176 0.56 -26.93 12.76
CA PHE A 176 -0.88 -26.94 12.57
C PHE A 176 -1.26 -26.34 11.22
N ILE A 177 -1.86 -27.15 10.36
CA ILE A 177 -2.53 -26.70 9.13
C ILE A 177 -3.93 -26.24 9.53
N ALA A 178 -4.13 -24.92 9.58
CA ALA A 178 -5.40 -24.34 9.99
C ALA A 178 -6.43 -24.36 8.85
N PRO A 179 -7.68 -24.74 9.14
CA PRO A 179 -8.77 -24.71 8.17
C PRO A 179 -9.35 -23.31 7.95
N ARG A 180 -8.85 -22.29 8.66
CA ARG A 180 -9.31 -20.89 8.59
C ARG A 180 -8.15 -19.94 8.82
N CYS A 181 -8.25 -18.78 8.20
CA CYS A 181 -7.31 -17.69 8.41
C CYS A 181 -7.42 -17.10 9.84
N CYS A 182 -6.36 -16.52 10.41
CA CYS A 182 -5.00 -16.46 9.88
C CYS A 182 -4.03 -17.05 10.90
N VAL A 183 -3.47 -18.22 10.56
CA VAL A 183 -2.61 -18.98 11.46
C VAL A 183 -1.32 -19.35 10.74
N TRP A 184 -0.20 -18.88 11.28
CA TRP A 184 1.12 -19.00 10.67
C TRP A 184 1.95 -20.18 11.19
N SER A 185 1.30 -21.29 11.54
CA SER A 185 1.96 -22.47 12.13
C SER A 185 1.92 -23.74 11.28
N GLY A 186 1.69 -23.65 9.96
CA GLY A 186 1.77 -24.83 9.09
C GLY A 186 1.20 -24.68 7.69
N ASN A 187 0.24 -23.78 7.46
CA ASN A 187 -0.25 -23.47 6.11
C ASN A 187 0.87 -22.98 5.19
N GLN A 188 0.69 -23.12 3.88
CA GLN A 188 1.50 -22.42 2.90
C GLN A 188 1.02 -20.98 2.82
N TRP A 189 1.96 -20.03 2.85
CA TRP A 189 1.68 -18.61 2.69
C TRP A 189 2.49 -18.07 1.50
N PRO A 190 1.85 -17.50 0.46
CA PRO A 190 2.52 -16.89 -0.68
C PRO A 190 3.54 -15.82 -0.27
N TYR A 191 3.25 -15.05 0.78
CA TYR A 191 4.18 -14.06 1.36
C TYR A 191 5.53 -14.71 1.73
N ALA A 192 5.53 -15.68 2.65
CA ALA A 192 6.75 -16.37 3.09
C ALA A 192 7.38 -17.24 2.00
N THR A 193 6.57 -17.84 1.13
CA THR A 193 7.06 -18.61 -0.03
C THR A 193 7.90 -17.71 -0.94
N SER A 194 7.40 -16.51 -1.22
CA SER A 194 8.10 -15.55 -2.08
C SER A 194 9.40 -15.04 -1.44
N GLN A 195 9.42 -14.75 -0.13
CA GLN A 195 10.65 -14.39 0.58
C GLN A 195 11.69 -15.52 0.54
N THR A 196 11.25 -16.76 0.74
CA THR A 196 12.11 -17.95 0.71
C THR A 196 12.71 -18.17 -0.68
N LEU A 197 11.93 -17.96 -1.75
CA LEU A 197 12.42 -18.05 -3.13
C LEU A 197 13.42 -16.94 -3.48
N VAL A 198 13.21 -15.70 -3.02
CA VAL A 198 14.22 -14.63 -3.17
C VAL A 198 15.50 -15.00 -2.42
N ALA A 199 15.38 -15.48 -1.18
CA ALA A 199 16.50 -15.95 -0.37
C ALA A 199 17.28 -17.08 -1.05
N MET A 200 16.59 -18.06 -1.64
CA MET A 200 17.21 -19.17 -2.36
C MET A 200 17.90 -18.69 -3.64
N ALA A 201 17.28 -17.79 -4.39
CA ALA A 201 17.91 -17.19 -5.56
C ALA A 201 19.21 -16.46 -5.19
N ASN A 202 19.22 -15.73 -4.08
CA ASN A 202 20.42 -15.08 -3.56
C ASN A 202 21.48 -16.08 -3.09
N LEU A 203 21.10 -17.13 -2.38
CA LEU A 203 22.01 -18.22 -1.99
C LEU A 203 22.73 -18.77 -3.22
N LEU A 204 21.98 -19.18 -4.24
CA LEU A 204 22.51 -19.79 -5.46
C LEU A 204 23.37 -18.85 -6.31
N ASN A 205 23.26 -17.53 -6.11
CA ASN A 205 24.01 -16.54 -6.86
C ASN A 205 25.26 -16.05 -6.12
N ASN A 206 25.21 -15.98 -4.79
CA ASN A 206 26.16 -15.22 -3.98
C ASN A 206 26.92 -16.06 -2.94
N TYR A 207 26.55 -17.34 -2.78
CA TYR A 207 27.14 -18.26 -1.82
C TYR A 207 27.62 -19.54 -2.50
N ASP A 208 28.71 -20.11 -2.00
CA ASP A 208 29.24 -21.40 -2.45
C ASP A 208 28.71 -22.52 -1.54
N GLN A 209 27.85 -23.38 -2.09
CA GLN A 209 27.18 -24.46 -1.37
C GLN A 209 26.63 -25.53 -2.32
N ASP A 210 26.35 -26.71 -1.79
CA ASP A 210 25.86 -27.89 -2.52
C ASP A 210 24.59 -28.53 -1.90
N LEU A 211 23.88 -27.80 -1.04
CA LEU A 211 22.71 -28.27 -0.30
C LEU A 211 21.40 -28.14 -1.08
N VAL A 212 21.29 -27.11 -1.91
CA VAL A 212 20.20 -26.91 -2.87
C VAL A 212 20.78 -26.42 -4.20
N ASP A 213 20.07 -26.66 -5.30
CA ASP A 213 20.50 -26.23 -6.63
C ASP A 213 19.39 -25.50 -7.41
N ARG A 214 19.66 -25.19 -8.68
CA ARG A 214 18.68 -24.55 -9.58
C ARG A 214 17.48 -25.44 -9.92
N ASP A 215 17.63 -26.77 -9.88
CA ASP A 215 16.51 -27.68 -10.10
C ASP A 215 15.58 -27.66 -8.88
N ASP A 216 16.14 -27.53 -7.66
CA ASP A 216 15.36 -27.28 -6.44
C ASP A 216 14.63 -25.94 -6.46
N TYR A 217 15.31 -24.86 -6.87
CA TYR A 217 14.68 -23.55 -7.07
C TYR A 217 13.51 -23.64 -8.06
N TYR A 218 13.75 -24.25 -9.23
CA TYR A 218 12.72 -24.43 -10.24
C TYR A 218 11.57 -25.31 -9.73
N ARG A 219 11.85 -26.38 -8.99
CA ARG A 219 10.85 -27.26 -8.40
C ARG A 219 9.94 -26.51 -7.44
N LEU A 220 10.51 -25.73 -6.51
CA LEU A 220 9.75 -24.95 -5.55
C LEU A 220 8.94 -23.83 -6.22
N LEU A 221 9.55 -23.09 -7.16
CA LEU A 221 8.86 -22.05 -7.92
C LEU A 221 7.72 -22.62 -8.77
N ARG A 222 7.92 -23.78 -9.41
CA ARG A 222 6.88 -24.46 -10.18
C ARG A 222 5.73 -24.92 -9.29
N THR A 223 6.02 -25.45 -8.10
CA THR A 223 4.99 -25.78 -7.12
C THR A 223 4.17 -24.53 -6.76
N TYR A 224 4.83 -23.43 -6.44
CA TYR A 224 4.18 -22.15 -6.17
C TYR A 224 3.32 -21.67 -7.35
N SER A 225 3.84 -21.72 -8.59
CA SER A 225 3.06 -21.39 -9.80
C SER A 225 1.80 -22.24 -10.00
N LEU A 226 1.82 -23.50 -9.57
CA LEU A 226 0.70 -24.43 -9.73
C LEU A 226 -0.35 -24.29 -8.63
N ASP A 227 0.08 -23.97 -7.41
CA ASP A 227 -0.79 -23.69 -6.26
C ASP A 227 -1.70 -22.47 -6.49
N GLN A 228 -1.24 -21.48 -7.27
CA GLN A 228 -1.99 -20.27 -7.62
C GLN A 228 -3.14 -20.50 -8.62
N ARG A 229 -4.03 -21.45 -8.30
CA ARG A 229 -5.19 -21.84 -9.11
C ARG A 229 -6.39 -22.21 -8.24
N LEU A 230 -7.57 -21.77 -8.67
CA LEU A 230 -8.86 -22.21 -8.12
C LEU A 230 -9.76 -22.64 -9.27
N ALA A 231 -10.25 -23.89 -9.21
CA ALA A 231 -11.03 -24.51 -10.29
C ALA A 231 -10.34 -24.38 -11.68
N GLY A 232 -9.01 -24.57 -11.71
CA GLY A 232 -8.18 -24.53 -12.92
C GLY A 232 -7.83 -23.13 -13.45
N ARG A 233 -8.38 -22.06 -12.87
CA ARG A 233 -8.12 -20.67 -13.29
C ARG A 233 -7.07 -20.04 -12.39
N PRO A 234 -6.24 -19.09 -12.88
CA PRO A 234 -5.32 -18.34 -12.04
C PRO A 234 -6.05 -17.72 -10.85
N PHE A 235 -5.52 -17.95 -9.66
CA PHE A 235 -6.10 -17.50 -8.40
C PHE A 235 -4.99 -17.31 -7.38
N ILE A 236 -5.16 -16.35 -6.49
CA ILE A 236 -4.27 -16.14 -5.35
C ILE A 236 -5.12 -15.60 -4.21
N ALA A 237 -4.92 -16.14 -3.02
CA ALA A 237 -5.51 -15.64 -1.79
C ALA A 237 -4.47 -15.61 -0.65
N GLU A 238 -4.93 -15.60 0.61
CA GLU A 238 -4.06 -15.36 1.77
C GLU A 238 -3.10 -16.52 2.01
N ALA A 239 -3.62 -17.75 2.04
CA ALA A 239 -2.88 -18.97 2.33
C ALA A 239 -3.56 -20.20 1.71
N ALA A 240 -2.80 -21.27 1.50
CA ALA A 240 -3.31 -22.55 1.02
C ALA A 240 -2.97 -23.68 2.01
N ASN A 241 -3.74 -24.76 1.96
CA ASN A 241 -3.32 -26.01 2.56
C ASN A 241 -2.14 -26.59 1.75
N PRO A 242 -0.96 -26.79 2.36
CA PRO A 242 0.26 -27.22 1.68
C PRO A 242 0.16 -28.63 1.08
N ASP A 243 -0.79 -29.46 1.53
CA ASP A 243 -0.91 -30.87 1.16
C ASP A 243 -1.85 -31.11 -0.03
N ASP A 244 -2.92 -30.31 -0.13
CA ASP A 244 -3.97 -30.49 -1.15
C ASP A 244 -4.22 -29.24 -2.03
N GLY A 245 -3.58 -28.10 -1.72
CA GLY A 245 -3.72 -26.84 -2.46
C GLY A 245 -5.07 -26.15 -2.25
N SER A 246 -5.83 -26.55 -1.23
CA SER A 246 -7.11 -25.92 -0.94
C SER A 246 -6.92 -24.51 -0.37
N TRP A 247 -7.56 -23.54 -1.01
CA TRP A 247 -7.70 -22.16 -0.53
C TRP A 247 -8.89 -21.98 0.42
N GLU A 248 -9.66 -23.05 0.72
CA GLU A 248 -10.86 -22.98 1.55
C GLU A 248 -10.52 -22.48 2.96
N GLY A 249 -11.31 -21.51 3.45
CA GLY A 249 -11.09 -20.86 4.75
C GLY A 249 -10.07 -19.73 4.72
N HIS A 250 -9.41 -19.51 3.59
CA HIS A 250 -8.41 -18.46 3.33
C HIS A 250 -8.72 -17.66 2.05
N ASN A 251 -9.92 -17.84 1.48
CA ASN A 251 -10.40 -17.20 0.25
C ASN A 251 -11.75 -16.49 0.46
N THR A 252 -11.82 -15.57 1.41
CA THR A 252 -13.06 -14.86 1.75
C THR A 252 -13.47 -13.90 0.64
N LEU A 253 -14.75 -13.97 0.24
CA LEU A 253 -15.32 -13.14 -0.83
C LEU A 253 -15.15 -11.64 -0.58
N TYR A 254 -14.61 -10.93 -1.58
CA TYR A 254 -14.30 -9.49 -1.53
C TYR A 254 -13.26 -9.11 -0.47
N HIS A 255 -12.41 -10.06 -0.08
CA HIS A 255 -11.35 -9.82 0.90
C HIS A 255 -10.04 -10.43 0.43
N SER A 256 -10.05 -11.74 0.18
CA SER A 256 -8.84 -12.51 -0.06
C SER A 256 -8.59 -12.75 -1.55
N GLU A 257 -9.57 -12.59 -2.45
CA GLU A 257 -9.31 -12.84 -3.88
C GLU A 257 -8.38 -11.79 -4.47
N HIS A 258 -7.43 -12.24 -5.29
CA HIS A 258 -6.42 -11.38 -5.90
C HIS A 258 -5.48 -10.73 -4.87
N TYR A 259 -5.26 -11.41 -3.73
CA TYR A 259 -4.47 -10.90 -2.62
C TYR A 259 -3.07 -10.48 -3.05
N PHE A 260 -2.73 -9.22 -2.81
CA PHE A 260 -1.43 -8.66 -3.19
C PHE A 260 -0.51 -8.55 -1.97
N HIS A 261 -0.06 -9.71 -1.49
CA HIS A 261 0.83 -9.85 -0.34
C HIS A 261 2.00 -10.80 -0.64
N SER A 262 2.43 -10.86 -1.90
CA SER A 262 3.54 -11.73 -2.30
C SER A 262 4.16 -11.25 -3.62
N SER A 263 5.36 -11.73 -3.92
CA SER A 263 6.01 -11.52 -5.22
C SER A 263 5.97 -12.79 -6.07
N TYR A 264 5.79 -12.63 -7.39
CA TYR A 264 5.82 -13.73 -8.34
C TYR A 264 6.61 -13.37 -9.60
N VAL A 265 6.24 -12.27 -10.26
CA VAL A 265 6.91 -11.81 -11.49
C VAL A 265 8.38 -11.48 -11.24
N ASP A 266 8.71 -10.91 -10.09
CA ASP A 266 10.10 -10.69 -9.69
C ASP A 266 10.89 -12.01 -9.65
N LEU A 267 10.35 -13.08 -9.07
CA LEU A 267 11.00 -14.40 -9.03
C LEU A 267 11.29 -14.94 -10.43
N ILE A 268 10.39 -14.68 -11.39
CA ILE A 268 10.63 -15.04 -12.80
C ILE A 268 11.78 -14.23 -13.38
N ILE A 269 11.80 -12.91 -13.16
CA ILE A 269 12.80 -11.99 -13.75
C ILE A 269 14.17 -12.17 -13.09
N SER A 270 14.23 -12.10 -11.76
CA SER A 270 15.45 -11.98 -10.97
C SER A 270 16.07 -13.31 -10.56
N GLY A 271 15.25 -14.37 -10.50
CA GLY A 271 15.67 -15.73 -10.17
C GLY A 271 15.68 -16.65 -11.39
N LEU A 272 14.50 -16.98 -11.92
CA LEU A 272 14.36 -18.00 -12.98
C LEU A 272 15.12 -17.62 -14.26
N VAL A 273 14.80 -16.46 -14.86
CA VAL A 273 15.54 -15.89 -15.99
C VAL A 273 16.89 -15.33 -15.51
N GLY A 274 16.93 -14.83 -14.28
CA GLY A 274 18.18 -14.52 -13.59
C GLY A 274 18.78 -13.16 -13.91
N LEU A 275 17.98 -12.16 -14.32
CA LEU A 275 18.47 -10.78 -14.39
C LEU A 275 18.80 -10.30 -12.97
N ARG A 276 20.07 -10.03 -12.67
CA ARG A 276 20.53 -9.55 -11.36
C ARG A 276 20.70 -8.03 -11.42
N PRO A 277 19.81 -7.23 -10.80
CA PRO A 277 19.94 -5.78 -10.84
C PRO A 277 21.22 -5.32 -10.14
N ARG A 278 21.85 -4.27 -10.69
CA ARG A 278 23.12 -3.71 -10.23
C ARG A 278 23.04 -2.18 -10.29
N ALA A 279 23.90 -1.51 -9.53
CA ALA A 279 23.96 -0.05 -9.54
C ALA A 279 24.89 0.50 -10.64
N ASP A 280 25.82 -0.31 -11.14
CA ASP A 280 26.74 0.04 -12.22
C ASP A 280 26.14 -0.29 -13.60
N ASP A 281 26.80 0.13 -14.67
CA ASP A 281 26.36 -0.10 -16.05
C ASP A 281 26.76 -1.50 -16.57
N THR A 282 26.62 -2.52 -15.73
CA THR A 282 26.81 -3.93 -16.11
C THR A 282 25.50 -4.69 -15.98
N VAL A 283 25.06 -5.33 -17.06
CA VAL A 283 23.99 -6.33 -17.03
C VAL A 283 24.58 -7.63 -16.52
N GLU A 284 24.04 -8.13 -15.42
CA GLU A 284 24.35 -9.44 -14.89
C GLU A 284 23.16 -10.38 -15.09
N VAL A 285 23.42 -11.54 -15.69
CA VAL A 285 22.42 -12.59 -15.92
C VAL A 285 22.96 -13.90 -15.37
N ASN A 286 22.20 -14.59 -14.53
CA ASN A 286 22.53 -15.94 -14.06
C ASN A 286 21.25 -16.77 -13.93
N PRO A 287 20.80 -17.42 -15.01
CA PRO A 287 19.50 -18.09 -15.04
C PRO A 287 19.47 -19.32 -14.13
N LEU A 288 18.43 -19.44 -13.31
CA LEU A 288 18.14 -20.63 -12.49
C LEU A 288 17.15 -21.58 -13.18
N VAL A 289 17.16 -21.58 -14.51
CA VAL A 289 16.39 -22.53 -15.33
C VAL A 289 17.04 -23.93 -15.29
N PRO A 290 16.23 -25.01 -15.36
CA PRO A 290 16.76 -26.35 -15.40
C PRO A 290 17.36 -26.66 -16.79
N ASP A 291 18.34 -27.58 -16.85
CA ASP A 291 19.09 -27.89 -18.08
C ASP A 291 18.26 -28.46 -19.23
N HIS A 292 17.09 -28.99 -18.93
CA HIS A 292 16.22 -29.60 -19.93
C HIS A 292 15.34 -28.58 -20.67
N TRP A 293 15.39 -27.28 -20.34
CA TRP A 293 14.68 -26.26 -21.09
C TRP A 293 15.36 -25.99 -22.43
N ASP A 294 14.60 -26.11 -23.52
CA ASP A 294 15.10 -25.84 -24.88
C ASP A 294 15.14 -24.34 -25.19
N TYR A 295 14.25 -23.56 -24.58
CA TYR A 295 14.16 -22.12 -24.84
C TYR A 295 13.46 -21.37 -23.70
N PHE A 296 13.80 -20.07 -23.55
CA PHE A 296 13.01 -19.08 -22.81
C PHE A 296 13.35 -17.67 -23.30
N ALA A 297 12.48 -16.70 -23.03
CA ALA A 297 12.76 -15.29 -23.31
C ALA A 297 12.13 -14.38 -22.25
N LEU A 298 12.88 -13.38 -21.84
CA LEU A 298 12.42 -12.18 -21.14
C LEU A 298 12.70 -11.00 -22.07
N ASP A 299 11.69 -10.18 -22.35
CA ASP A 299 11.76 -9.14 -23.38
C ASP A 299 11.13 -7.83 -22.86
N ASP A 300 11.48 -6.71 -23.50
CA ASP A 300 11.00 -5.36 -23.22
C ASP A 300 11.21 -4.90 -21.76
N VAL A 301 12.31 -5.31 -21.12
CA VAL A 301 12.64 -4.91 -19.76
C VAL A 301 13.24 -3.50 -19.77
N ALA A 302 12.63 -2.57 -19.05
CA ALA A 302 13.22 -1.26 -18.79
C ALA A 302 14.38 -1.40 -17.79
N TYR A 303 15.63 -1.23 -18.25
CA TYR A 303 16.81 -1.36 -17.41
C TYR A 303 17.83 -0.26 -17.75
N HIS A 304 18.15 0.60 -16.77
CA HIS A 304 19.13 1.69 -16.90
C HIS A 304 18.86 2.64 -18.09
N GLY A 305 17.58 2.91 -18.36
CA GLY A 305 17.15 3.76 -19.49
C GLY A 305 17.16 3.07 -20.86
N ARG A 306 17.38 1.75 -20.90
CA ARG A 306 17.44 0.94 -22.12
C ARG A 306 16.34 -0.13 -22.13
N ARG A 307 16.09 -0.74 -23.30
CA ARG A 307 15.24 -1.92 -23.45
C ARG A 307 16.08 -3.18 -23.53
N LEU A 308 16.00 -4.02 -22.51
CA LEU A 308 16.74 -5.26 -22.39
C LEU A 308 15.88 -6.47 -22.76
N ALA A 309 16.47 -7.40 -23.51
CA ALA A 309 15.95 -8.76 -23.69
C ALA A 309 17.03 -9.81 -23.37
N ILE A 310 16.60 -10.90 -22.73
CA ILE A 310 17.41 -12.08 -22.39
C ILE A 310 16.75 -13.29 -23.04
N VAL A 311 17.45 -13.95 -23.96
CA VAL A 311 16.88 -15.01 -24.79
C VAL A 311 17.78 -16.23 -24.75
N TRP A 312 17.24 -17.37 -24.34
CA TRP A 312 17.86 -18.68 -24.52
C TRP A 312 17.12 -19.45 -25.61
N ASP A 313 17.87 -19.95 -26.59
CA ASP A 313 17.35 -20.80 -27.66
C ASP A 313 18.39 -21.85 -28.02
N ARG A 314 18.20 -23.11 -27.60
CA ARG A 314 19.19 -24.19 -27.74
C ARG A 314 19.54 -24.48 -29.20
N ASP A 315 18.58 -24.38 -30.11
CA ASP A 315 18.75 -24.69 -31.52
C ASP A 315 18.56 -23.47 -32.44
N GLY A 316 18.14 -22.33 -31.88
CA GLY A 316 17.95 -21.06 -32.58
C GLY A 316 16.65 -20.97 -33.39
N ASN A 317 15.80 -22.00 -33.33
CA ASN A 317 14.62 -22.11 -34.17
C ASN A 317 13.36 -21.48 -33.54
N ARG A 318 13.36 -21.21 -32.22
CA ARG A 318 12.18 -20.70 -31.51
C ARG A 318 11.96 -19.22 -31.76
N TYR A 319 13.02 -18.41 -31.65
CA TYR A 319 12.93 -16.95 -31.69
C TYR A 319 13.66 -16.33 -32.90
N GLY A 320 14.48 -17.10 -33.62
CA GLY A 320 15.29 -16.57 -34.73
C GLY A 320 16.39 -15.60 -34.26
N GLN A 321 16.77 -15.66 -32.98
CA GLN A 321 17.79 -14.81 -32.36
C GLN A 321 19.16 -15.52 -32.24
N GLY A 322 19.37 -16.61 -32.98
CA GLY A 322 20.61 -17.41 -32.94
C GLY A 322 20.60 -18.47 -31.84
N VAL A 323 21.59 -19.35 -31.88
CA VAL A 323 21.79 -20.45 -30.93
C VAL A 323 22.45 -19.92 -29.65
N GLY A 324 21.90 -20.23 -28.49
CA GLY A 324 22.51 -19.99 -27.19
C GLY A 324 21.76 -18.96 -26.33
N LEU A 325 22.41 -18.52 -25.24
CA LEU A 325 21.92 -17.49 -24.33
C LEU A 325 22.43 -16.13 -24.82
N SER A 326 21.51 -15.22 -25.11
CA SER A 326 21.77 -13.92 -25.70
C SER A 326 21.26 -12.78 -24.82
N VAL A 327 22.04 -11.70 -24.76
CA VAL A 327 21.62 -10.40 -24.20
C VAL A 327 21.51 -9.39 -25.33
N ILE A 328 20.35 -8.76 -25.43
CA ILE A 328 19.99 -7.81 -26.48
C ILE A 328 19.58 -6.50 -25.81
N VAL A 329 20.12 -5.38 -26.26
CA VAL A 329 19.83 -4.04 -25.73
C VAL A 329 19.41 -3.14 -26.89
N ASP A 330 18.23 -2.54 -26.78
CA ASP A 330 17.59 -1.70 -27.81
C ASP A 330 17.50 -2.37 -29.19
N GLY A 331 17.28 -3.68 -29.19
CA GLY A 331 17.22 -4.49 -30.41
C GLY A 331 18.60 -4.92 -30.96
N GLU A 332 19.70 -4.44 -30.39
CA GLU A 332 21.05 -4.83 -30.77
C GLU A 332 21.60 -5.92 -29.83
N ARG A 333 22.07 -7.02 -30.40
CA ARG A 333 22.65 -8.13 -29.63
C ARG A 333 24.06 -7.79 -29.15
N LEU A 334 24.24 -7.74 -27.84
CA LEU A 334 25.55 -7.47 -27.23
C LEU A 334 26.41 -8.73 -27.12
N VAL A 335 25.82 -9.87 -26.77
CA VAL A 335 26.54 -11.13 -26.64
C VAL A 335 25.61 -12.33 -26.84
N THR A 336 26.20 -13.44 -27.28
CA THR A 336 25.60 -14.78 -27.22
C THR A 336 26.63 -15.79 -26.75
N VAL A 337 26.25 -16.67 -25.83
CA VAL A 337 27.07 -17.78 -25.35
C VAL A 337 26.35 -19.12 -25.59
N PRO A 338 27.07 -20.23 -25.86
CA PRO A 338 26.44 -21.49 -26.29
C PRO A 338 25.69 -22.24 -25.16
N THR A 339 25.92 -21.86 -23.90
CA THR A 339 25.37 -22.53 -22.73
C THR A 339 24.72 -21.54 -21.78
N VAL A 340 23.67 -21.98 -21.08
CA VAL A 340 23.12 -21.22 -19.95
C VAL A 340 24.14 -21.17 -18.82
N GLY A 341 24.34 -19.98 -18.25
CA GLY A 341 25.22 -19.75 -17.11
C GLY A 341 25.37 -18.27 -16.81
N ARG A 342 26.16 -17.95 -15.77
CA ARG A 342 26.42 -16.56 -15.37
C ARG A 342 27.13 -15.78 -16.48
N LEU A 343 26.62 -14.59 -16.75
CA LEU A 343 27.04 -13.69 -17.81
C LEU A 343 27.09 -12.26 -17.27
N LEU A 344 28.20 -11.57 -17.54
CA LEU A 344 28.38 -10.15 -17.24
C LEU A 344 28.62 -9.41 -18.55
N VAL A 345 27.80 -8.39 -18.81
CA VAL A 345 27.82 -7.62 -20.06
C VAL A 345 27.83 -6.15 -19.72
N ALA A 346 28.89 -5.43 -20.11
CA ALA A 346 28.90 -3.98 -19.99
C ALA A 346 27.84 -3.38 -20.92
N LEU A 347 27.03 -2.46 -20.38
CA LEU A 347 26.15 -1.64 -21.21
C LEU A 347 27.01 -0.68 -22.05
N PRO A 348 26.65 -0.41 -23.31
CA PRO A 348 27.37 0.55 -24.13
C PRO A 348 27.37 1.94 -23.50
N ASP A 349 28.53 2.60 -23.48
CA ASP A 349 28.70 4.04 -23.22
C ASP A 349 28.12 4.87 -24.38
N THR A 350 26.83 4.76 -24.62
CA THR A 350 26.10 5.76 -25.42
C THR A 350 25.49 6.76 -24.46
N GLU A 351 25.34 8.03 -24.90
CA GLU A 351 24.51 8.99 -24.18
C GLU A 351 23.23 8.25 -23.79
N ARG A 352 23.06 8.03 -22.46
CA ARG A 352 21.75 7.67 -21.92
C ARG A 352 20.85 8.69 -22.56
N GLU A 353 19.84 8.26 -23.34
CA GLU A 353 18.86 9.23 -23.86
C GLU A 353 18.53 10.12 -22.68
N GLY A 354 18.95 11.38 -22.77
CA GLY A 354 18.73 12.33 -21.69
C GLY A 354 17.26 12.22 -21.37
N SER A 355 16.91 12.28 -20.09
CA SER A 355 15.51 12.27 -19.64
C SER A 355 14.71 13.50 -20.14
N ASP A 356 15.13 14.15 -21.23
CA ASP A 356 14.42 15.17 -22.00
C ASP A 356 13.11 14.64 -22.60
N VAL A 357 12.87 13.32 -22.56
CA VAL A 357 11.51 12.80 -22.67
C VAL A 357 10.78 13.13 -21.36
N MET A 358 10.11 14.29 -21.35
CA MET A 358 9.11 14.63 -20.32
C MET A 358 8.26 13.38 -20.09
N ARG A 359 8.11 12.96 -18.82
CA ARG A 359 7.36 11.74 -18.50
C ARG A 359 5.87 12.08 -18.43
N PRO A 360 4.98 11.15 -18.79
CA PRO A 360 3.56 11.35 -18.55
C PRO A 360 3.29 11.31 -17.03
N HIS A 361 2.63 12.35 -16.53
CA HIS A 361 2.24 12.50 -15.13
C HIS A 361 0.72 12.52 -15.00
N ASN A 362 0.18 11.76 -14.04
CA ASN A 362 -1.21 11.91 -13.61
C ASN A 362 -1.29 13.05 -12.57
N PHE A 363 -1.71 14.23 -12.99
CA PHE A 363 -1.87 15.40 -12.12
C PHE A 363 -3.07 15.33 -11.17
N ALA A 364 -3.93 14.33 -11.33
CA ALA A 364 -5.04 14.08 -10.41
C ALA A 364 -4.67 13.08 -9.30
N ALA A 365 -3.55 12.36 -9.40
CA ALA A 365 -3.15 11.40 -8.37
C ALA A 365 -2.94 12.10 -7.02
N HIS A 366 -3.59 11.60 -5.98
CA HIS A 366 -3.69 12.26 -4.68
C HIS A 366 -3.40 11.33 -3.50
N ASN A 367 -2.25 10.63 -3.57
CA ASN A 367 -1.90 9.58 -2.60
C ASN A 367 -1.23 10.11 -1.31
N ASP A 368 -0.77 11.36 -1.33
CA ASP A 368 -0.03 12.00 -0.23
C ASP A 368 -0.93 12.69 0.80
N GLY A 369 -2.23 12.80 0.49
CA GLY A 369 -3.24 13.41 1.35
C GLY A 369 -3.04 14.90 1.59
N GLY A 370 -2.37 15.62 0.67
CA GLY A 370 -2.35 17.10 0.74
C GLY A 370 -3.75 17.70 0.50
N PHE A 371 -3.90 19.02 0.54
CA PHE A 371 -5.17 19.63 0.08
C PHE A 371 -5.31 19.58 -1.45
N TYR A 372 -4.20 19.69 -2.18
CA TYR A 372 -4.15 19.66 -3.63
C TYR A 372 -3.50 18.37 -4.16
N PRO A 373 -3.91 17.86 -5.33
CA PRO A 373 -5.05 18.33 -6.13
C PRO A 373 -6.38 18.14 -5.38
N HIS A 374 -7.22 19.16 -5.35
CA HIS A 374 -8.47 19.15 -4.59
C HIS A 374 -9.62 18.65 -5.45
N VAL A 375 -10.37 17.66 -4.96
CA VAL A 375 -11.49 17.07 -5.70
C VAL A 375 -12.83 17.49 -5.12
N SER A 376 -13.72 17.92 -6.00
CA SER A 376 -15.08 18.34 -5.63
C SER A 376 -16.12 17.81 -6.62
N ALA A 377 -17.38 17.78 -6.21
CA ALA A 377 -18.48 17.33 -7.05
C ALA A 377 -19.76 18.13 -6.77
N SER A 378 -20.69 18.19 -7.73
CA SER A 378 -22.03 18.77 -7.52
C SER A 378 -22.85 18.01 -6.48
N PHE A 379 -22.64 16.70 -6.42
CA PHE A 379 -23.29 15.79 -5.49
C PHE A 379 -22.35 14.63 -5.16
N SER A 380 -22.44 14.09 -3.96
CA SER A 380 -21.78 12.83 -3.61
C SER A 380 -22.66 12.11 -2.59
N ALA A 381 -22.91 10.82 -2.81
CA ALA A 381 -23.53 10.03 -1.75
C ALA A 381 -22.59 10.03 -0.52
N PRO A 382 -23.11 10.12 0.71
CA PRO A 382 -22.30 10.31 1.92
C PRO A 382 -21.12 9.34 2.08
N THR A 383 -21.35 8.07 1.79
CA THR A 383 -20.38 6.97 1.94
C THR A 383 -19.46 6.79 0.72
N THR A 384 -19.65 7.59 -0.34
CA THR A 384 -18.83 7.55 -1.57
C THR A 384 -18.38 8.97 -1.95
N PRO A 385 -17.61 9.65 -1.08
CA PRO A 385 -17.08 10.99 -1.31
C PRO A 385 -16.13 11.06 -2.51
N PRO A 386 -15.88 12.25 -3.06
CA PRO A 386 -15.18 12.42 -4.34
C PRO A 386 -13.69 12.06 -4.32
N PHE A 387 -13.01 12.07 -3.16
CA PHE A 387 -11.58 11.75 -3.07
C PHE A 387 -11.25 10.31 -3.46
N TYR A 388 -12.22 9.38 -3.36
CA TYR A 388 -12.07 8.00 -3.84
C TYR A 388 -11.95 7.90 -5.38
N ALA A 389 -12.15 8.99 -6.12
CA ALA A 389 -11.97 8.99 -7.56
C ALA A 389 -10.56 9.44 -7.99
N THR A 390 -9.62 9.63 -7.07
CA THR A 390 -8.27 10.16 -7.38
C THR A 390 -7.16 9.54 -6.52
N ASP A 391 -7.43 8.40 -5.89
CA ASP A 391 -6.53 7.76 -4.94
C ASP A 391 -5.60 6.72 -5.59
N GLY A 392 -5.63 6.63 -6.93
CA GLY A 392 -4.84 5.70 -7.72
C GLY A 392 -5.42 4.30 -7.81
N ASN A 393 -6.59 4.02 -7.22
CA ASN A 393 -7.19 2.68 -7.19
C ASN A 393 -8.42 2.61 -8.11
N TYR A 394 -8.32 1.84 -9.20
CA TYR A 394 -9.46 1.59 -10.11
C TYR A 394 -9.96 0.14 -10.01
N TRP A 395 -10.81 -0.17 -9.03
CA TRP A 395 -11.50 -1.47 -8.96
C TRP A 395 -13.02 -1.33 -9.03
N TYR A 396 -13.68 -2.32 -9.65
CA TYR A 396 -15.12 -2.25 -9.90
C TYR A 396 -15.98 -2.99 -8.86
N HIS A 397 -15.34 -3.55 -7.82
CA HIS A 397 -16.00 -4.28 -6.75
C HIS A 397 -16.76 -3.33 -5.82
N ARG A 398 -17.94 -3.76 -5.35
CA ARG A 398 -18.74 -3.00 -4.37
C ARG A 398 -18.13 -2.99 -2.98
N LEU A 399 -17.49 -4.09 -2.63
CA LEU A 399 -16.82 -4.29 -1.36
C LEU A 399 -15.39 -4.76 -1.65
N PRO A 400 -14.39 -4.24 -0.93
CA PRO A 400 -14.45 -2.98 -0.19
C PRO A 400 -14.81 -1.81 -1.14
N SER A 401 -15.59 -0.87 -0.64
CA SER A 401 -16.03 0.27 -1.45
C SER A 401 -14.86 1.24 -1.63
N ASN A 402 -14.43 1.43 -2.88
CA ASN A 402 -13.55 2.53 -3.28
C ASN A 402 -14.12 3.15 -4.55
N ARG A 403 -14.90 4.23 -4.35
CA ARG A 403 -15.72 4.82 -5.40
C ARG A 403 -16.28 6.15 -4.99
N TRP A 404 -16.49 7.01 -5.98
CA TRP A 404 -17.39 8.15 -5.92
C TRP A 404 -18.68 7.84 -6.69
N THR A 405 -19.84 8.20 -6.13
CA THR A 405 -21.15 7.99 -6.77
C THR A 405 -22.11 9.15 -6.56
N THR A 406 -23.05 9.30 -7.49
CA THR A 406 -24.15 10.27 -7.41
C THR A 406 -25.47 9.66 -6.91
N VAL A 407 -25.42 8.51 -6.23
CA VAL A 407 -26.61 7.82 -5.73
C VAL A 407 -27.39 8.72 -4.77
N GLY A 408 -28.67 8.95 -5.08
CA GLY A 408 -29.54 9.86 -4.32
C GLY A 408 -29.54 11.30 -4.82
N SER A 409 -28.76 11.63 -5.87
CA SER A 409 -28.84 12.92 -6.53
C SER A 409 -30.21 13.11 -7.19
N PRO A 410 -30.87 14.27 -7.03
CA PRO A 410 -32.09 14.60 -7.76
C PRO A 410 -31.79 15.16 -9.17
N ASN A 411 -30.52 15.32 -9.53
CA ASN A 411 -30.11 16.02 -10.74
C ASN A 411 -30.13 15.08 -11.95
N ALA A 412 -30.53 15.58 -13.12
CA ALA A 412 -30.37 14.85 -14.39
C ALA A 412 -28.89 14.83 -14.86
N THR A 413 -28.11 15.79 -14.36
CA THR A 413 -26.68 15.92 -14.64
C THR A 413 -25.92 16.26 -13.37
N ASP A 414 -24.78 15.61 -13.15
CA ASP A 414 -23.84 15.93 -12.08
C ASP A 414 -22.43 16.11 -12.62
N TRP A 415 -21.54 16.71 -11.84
CA TRP A 415 -20.14 16.88 -12.23
C TRP A 415 -19.18 16.51 -11.10
N ILE A 416 -17.97 16.11 -11.49
CA ILE A 416 -16.79 15.97 -10.61
C ILE A 416 -15.65 16.81 -11.20
N ALA A 417 -14.87 17.48 -10.36
CA ALA A 417 -13.80 18.38 -10.76
C ALA A 417 -12.55 18.17 -9.92
N VAL A 418 -11.40 18.31 -10.56
CA VAL A 418 -10.07 18.34 -9.95
C VAL A 418 -9.50 19.75 -10.11
N ASP A 419 -9.10 20.36 -9.00
CA ASP A 419 -8.35 21.62 -8.94
C ASP A 419 -6.90 21.33 -8.57
N PHE A 420 -5.96 21.61 -9.48
CA PHE A 420 -4.55 21.33 -9.26
C PHE A 420 -3.88 22.38 -8.36
N GLY A 421 -4.54 23.52 -8.10
CA GLY A 421 -3.96 24.66 -7.39
C GLY A 421 -2.84 25.38 -8.14
N VAL A 422 -2.51 24.94 -9.36
CA VAL A 422 -1.50 25.51 -10.26
C VAL A 422 -1.83 25.14 -11.70
N GLN A 423 -1.31 25.88 -12.68
CA GLN A 423 -1.49 25.53 -14.10
C GLN A 423 -0.75 24.23 -14.44
N ARG A 424 -1.43 23.32 -15.13
CA ARG A 424 -0.87 22.04 -15.62
C ARG A 424 -1.02 21.92 -17.14
N PRO A 425 -0.01 21.37 -17.84
CA PRO A 425 -0.16 20.93 -19.22
C PRO A 425 -0.96 19.63 -19.24
N VAL A 426 -2.15 19.63 -19.84
CA VAL A 426 -3.05 18.45 -19.86
C VAL A 426 -3.34 18.06 -21.31
N GLU A 427 -3.26 16.77 -21.61
CA GLU A 427 -3.53 16.21 -22.95
C GLU A 427 -4.55 15.06 -22.94
N ALA A 428 -4.81 14.45 -21.78
CA ALA A 428 -5.77 13.37 -21.66
C ALA A 428 -6.45 13.30 -20.29
N VAL A 429 -7.68 12.79 -20.29
CA VAL A 429 -8.43 12.42 -19.07
C VAL A 429 -8.86 10.98 -19.21
N LYS A 430 -8.65 10.16 -18.17
CA LYS A 430 -9.18 8.79 -18.11
C LYS A 430 -10.25 8.70 -17.03
N LEU A 431 -11.37 8.07 -17.39
CA LEU A 431 -12.55 7.93 -16.55
C LEU A 431 -12.92 6.47 -16.41
N TYR A 432 -12.96 5.98 -15.17
CA TYR A 432 -13.25 4.59 -14.87
C TYR A 432 -14.67 4.47 -14.34
N PHE A 433 -15.64 4.52 -15.27
CA PHE A 433 -17.07 4.47 -14.92
C PHE A 433 -17.46 3.14 -14.27
N LEU A 434 -18.26 3.25 -13.21
CA LEU A 434 -18.90 2.12 -12.56
C LEU A 434 -20.08 1.60 -13.39
N ALA A 435 -20.38 0.32 -13.22
CA ALA A 435 -21.62 -0.28 -13.68
C ALA A 435 -21.93 -1.48 -12.77
N ASP A 436 -23.05 -1.43 -12.06
CA ASP A 436 -23.45 -2.51 -11.17
C ASP A 436 -24.98 -2.63 -11.06
N ASP A 437 -25.46 -3.71 -10.42
CA ASP A 437 -26.89 -4.04 -10.27
C ASP A 437 -27.63 -3.20 -9.20
N GLY A 438 -27.09 -2.04 -8.82
CA GLY A 438 -27.46 -1.28 -7.62
C GLY A 438 -27.87 0.14 -7.95
N GLY A 439 -28.33 0.34 -9.18
CA GLY A 439 -28.74 1.64 -9.67
C GLY A 439 -27.59 2.52 -10.21
N ILE A 440 -26.42 1.95 -10.49
CA ILE A 440 -25.29 2.70 -11.09
C ILE A 440 -25.03 2.23 -12.52
N ALA A 441 -25.07 3.16 -13.47
CA ALA A 441 -24.74 2.92 -14.87
C ALA A 441 -23.72 3.96 -15.38
N PRO A 442 -22.97 3.62 -16.44
CA PRO A 442 -22.21 4.62 -17.18
C PRO A 442 -23.17 5.72 -17.66
N PRO A 443 -22.72 6.99 -17.68
CA PRO A 443 -23.57 8.08 -18.12
C PRO A 443 -23.96 7.90 -19.60
N THR A 444 -25.12 8.41 -20.00
CA THR A 444 -25.56 8.38 -21.41
C THR A 444 -24.69 9.26 -22.29
N ASP A 445 -24.15 10.34 -21.72
CA ASP A 445 -23.13 11.20 -22.30
C ASP A 445 -22.30 11.86 -21.20
N TYR A 446 -21.09 12.32 -21.53
CA TYR A 446 -20.25 13.06 -20.60
C TYR A 446 -19.40 14.09 -21.34
N GLU A 447 -19.07 15.21 -20.70
CA GLU A 447 -18.28 16.29 -21.31
C GLU A 447 -17.08 16.65 -20.41
N VAL A 448 -15.90 16.78 -21.00
CA VAL A 448 -14.69 17.20 -20.28
C VAL A 448 -14.45 18.69 -20.51
N GLN A 449 -14.35 19.44 -19.42
CA GLN A 449 -14.24 20.90 -19.44
C GLN A 449 -12.98 21.35 -18.69
N MET A 450 -12.41 22.47 -19.14
CA MET A 450 -11.28 23.15 -18.50
C MET A 450 -11.74 24.44 -17.82
N TRP A 451 -10.98 24.88 -16.82
CA TRP A 451 -11.15 26.20 -16.24
C TRP A 451 -10.32 27.22 -16.99
N ARG A 452 -10.99 28.21 -17.58
CA ARG A 452 -10.37 29.25 -18.39
C ARG A 452 -11.08 30.57 -18.17
N ASP A 453 -10.32 31.64 -17.96
CA ASP A 453 -10.84 33.01 -17.85
C ASP A 453 -11.96 33.16 -16.79
N GLY A 454 -11.85 32.42 -15.68
CA GLY A 454 -12.82 32.45 -14.59
C GLY A 454 -14.12 31.67 -14.83
N ALA A 455 -14.16 30.84 -15.88
CA ALA A 455 -15.33 30.03 -16.22
C ALA A 455 -14.95 28.62 -16.69
N TRP A 456 -15.92 27.71 -16.63
CA TRP A 456 -15.81 26.37 -17.22
C TRP A 456 -16.11 26.43 -18.72
N THR A 457 -15.24 25.85 -19.54
CA THR A 457 -15.38 25.79 -21.00
C THR A 457 -15.05 24.39 -21.50
N ASP A 458 -15.75 23.92 -22.54
CA ASP A 458 -15.46 22.63 -23.19
C ASP A 458 -14.02 22.58 -23.73
N ILE A 459 -13.35 21.45 -23.54
CA ILE A 459 -12.03 21.24 -24.15
C ILE A 459 -12.22 20.99 -25.65
N PRO A 460 -11.58 21.77 -26.54
CA PRO A 460 -11.77 21.61 -27.97
C PRO A 460 -11.12 20.33 -28.50
N ARG A 461 -11.68 19.75 -29.58
CA ARG A 461 -11.09 18.65 -30.35
C ARG A 461 -10.87 17.35 -29.54
N GLN A 462 -11.74 17.07 -28.57
CA GLN A 462 -11.75 15.81 -27.83
C GLN A 462 -11.97 14.59 -28.75
N ARG A 463 -11.26 13.51 -28.45
CA ARG A 463 -11.45 12.17 -29.05
C ARG A 463 -11.62 11.16 -27.93
N ARG A 464 -12.75 10.44 -27.95
CA ARG A 464 -13.13 9.48 -26.90
C ARG A 464 -12.88 8.04 -27.35
N HIS A 465 -12.35 7.23 -26.44
CA HIS A 465 -12.27 5.78 -26.59
C HIS A 465 -12.66 5.09 -25.28
N PRO A 466 -13.74 4.29 -25.24
CA PRO A 466 -14.70 4.05 -26.32
C PRO A 466 -15.49 5.32 -26.71
N ARG A 467 -16.18 5.28 -27.87
CA ARG A 467 -16.97 6.43 -28.38
C ARG A 467 -18.14 6.77 -27.47
N SER A 468 -18.80 5.76 -26.92
CA SER A 468 -19.87 5.89 -25.91
C SER A 468 -19.32 5.47 -24.56
N ALA A 469 -19.83 6.03 -23.47
CA ALA A 469 -19.41 5.67 -22.13
C ALA A 469 -19.61 4.15 -21.90
N ALA A 470 -18.59 3.51 -21.33
CA ALA A 470 -18.65 2.10 -20.98
C ALA A 470 -18.20 1.90 -19.53
N GLY A 471 -18.94 1.10 -18.78
CA GLY A 471 -18.58 0.76 -17.40
C GLY A 471 -17.52 -0.32 -17.34
N ARG A 472 -16.86 -0.44 -16.19
CA ARG A 472 -15.87 -1.49 -15.92
C ARG A 472 -14.67 -1.48 -16.86
N ARG A 473 -14.30 -0.30 -17.36
CA ARG A 473 -13.08 -0.04 -18.13
C ARG A 473 -12.73 1.44 -18.17
N ALA A 474 -11.50 1.74 -18.58
CA ALA A 474 -11.06 3.10 -18.88
C ALA A 474 -11.81 3.68 -20.08
N ASN A 475 -12.32 4.90 -19.90
CA ASN A 475 -12.83 5.77 -20.94
C ASN A 475 -11.83 6.91 -21.09
N ILE A 476 -11.12 6.91 -22.21
CA ILE A 476 -9.99 7.81 -22.44
C ILE A 476 -10.45 8.94 -23.36
N VAL A 477 -10.32 10.16 -22.89
CA VAL A 477 -10.53 11.38 -23.66
C VAL A 477 -9.18 12.00 -23.96
N ARG A 478 -8.81 12.09 -25.24
CA ARG A 478 -7.56 12.75 -25.70
C ARG A 478 -7.87 14.04 -26.43
N PHE A 479 -7.01 15.02 -26.27
CA PHE A 479 -7.10 16.33 -26.92
C PHE A 479 -5.69 16.93 -27.09
N PRO A 480 -5.53 17.94 -27.96
CA PRO A 480 -4.28 18.71 -28.00
C PRO A 480 -4.00 19.34 -26.63
N GLU A 481 -2.73 19.41 -26.24
CA GLU A 481 -2.33 19.96 -24.95
C GLU A 481 -2.99 21.32 -24.67
N ILE A 482 -3.48 21.46 -23.44
CA ILE A 482 -4.01 22.71 -22.89
C ILE A 482 -3.30 23.05 -21.57
N MET A 483 -3.20 24.34 -21.26
CA MET A 483 -2.83 24.80 -19.92
C MET A 483 -4.10 25.14 -19.15
N THR A 484 -4.30 24.48 -18.01
CA THR A 484 -5.44 24.76 -17.12
C THR A 484 -5.07 24.48 -15.66
N SER A 485 -5.72 25.19 -14.73
CA SER A 485 -5.60 24.88 -13.29
C SER A 485 -6.64 23.90 -12.80
N ARG A 486 -7.71 23.64 -13.59
CA ARG A 486 -8.77 22.72 -13.21
C ARG A 486 -9.33 21.98 -14.41
N VAL A 487 -9.81 20.76 -14.16
CA VAL A 487 -10.58 19.96 -15.11
C VAL A 487 -11.85 19.50 -14.41
N ARG A 488 -12.98 19.50 -15.11
CA ARG A 488 -14.20 18.84 -14.65
C ARG A 488 -14.80 17.95 -15.71
N VAL A 489 -15.58 16.97 -15.25
CA VAL A 489 -16.36 16.08 -16.08
C VAL A 489 -17.82 16.24 -15.71
N VAL A 490 -18.65 16.61 -16.69
CA VAL A 490 -20.11 16.69 -16.55
C VAL A 490 -20.70 15.37 -17.05
N LEU A 491 -21.58 14.76 -16.27
CA LEU A 491 -22.18 13.46 -16.52
C LEU A 491 -23.68 13.63 -16.76
N SER A 492 -24.19 13.11 -17.87
CA SER A 492 -25.63 13.00 -18.13
C SER A 492 -26.10 11.61 -17.75
N HIS A 493 -26.95 11.52 -16.74
CA HIS A 493 -27.36 10.23 -16.19
C HIS A 493 -28.29 9.45 -17.13
N ALA A 494 -28.25 8.13 -17.03
CA ALA A 494 -29.32 7.31 -17.60
C ALA A 494 -30.59 7.47 -16.75
N VAL A 495 -31.76 7.32 -17.37
CA VAL A 495 -33.04 7.42 -16.67
C VAL A 495 -33.06 6.45 -15.49
N ASP A 496 -33.45 6.94 -14.32
CA ASP A 496 -33.52 6.21 -13.05
C ASP A 496 -32.21 5.57 -12.56
N MET A 497 -31.06 5.97 -13.10
CA MET A 497 -29.74 5.46 -12.71
C MET A 497 -28.83 6.61 -12.27
N ALA A 498 -28.01 6.36 -11.26
CA ALA A 498 -26.90 7.23 -10.89
C ALA A 498 -25.66 6.93 -11.75
N SER A 499 -24.68 7.84 -11.73
CA SER A 499 -23.36 7.59 -12.29
C SER A 499 -22.30 7.64 -11.19
N GLY A 500 -21.13 7.08 -11.48
CA GLY A 500 -20.02 7.08 -10.54
C GLY A 500 -18.73 6.63 -11.20
N LEU A 501 -17.62 6.92 -10.52
CA LEU A 501 -16.27 6.60 -10.93
C LEU A 501 -15.60 5.80 -9.81
N THR A 502 -14.81 4.80 -10.17
CA THR A 502 -13.77 4.31 -9.25
C THR A 502 -12.51 5.14 -9.34
N GLU A 503 -12.26 5.83 -10.46
CA GLU A 503 -11.05 6.63 -10.65
C GLU A 503 -11.24 7.66 -11.78
N LEU A 504 -10.53 8.78 -11.67
CA LEU A 504 -10.39 9.89 -12.59
C LEU A 504 -8.92 10.27 -12.64
N GLU A 505 -8.30 10.08 -13.80
CA GLU A 505 -6.90 10.46 -14.03
C GLU A 505 -6.83 11.64 -15.00
N VAL A 506 -5.91 12.58 -14.77
CA VAL A 506 -5.64 13.71 -15.67
C VAL A 506 -4.17 13.70 -16.06
N TRP A 507 -3.88 13.43 -17.33
CA TRP A 507 -2.53 13.19 -17.82
C TRP A 507 -2.00 14.33 -18.67
N GLY A 508 -0.71 14.58 -18.51
CA GLY A 508 0.11 15.36 -19.43
C GLY A 508 1.59 15.14 -19.17
N HIS A 509 2.41 15.66 -20.07
CA HIS A 509 3.85 15.54 -19.97
C HIS A 509 4.39 16.73 -19.15
N ALA A 510 5.29 16.45 -18.20
CA ALA A 510 5.96 17.48 -17.42
C ALA A 510 7.37 17.04 -17.01
N ASP A 511 8.22 18.01 -16.75
CA ASP A 511 9.49 17.80 -16.07
C ASP A 511 9.28 17.55 -14.58
N VAL A 512 10.18 16.78 -13.98
CA VAL A 512 10.24 16.56 -12.53
C VAL A 512 11.34 17.43 -11.90
N PRO A 513 11.11 18.02 -10.71
CA PRO A 513 9.89 17.95 -9.92
C PRO A 513 8.76 18.77 -10.56
N VAL A 514 7.55 18.21 -10.52
CA VAL A 514 6.34 18.87 -11.00
C VAL A 514 6.07 20.09 -10.11
N PRO A 515 5.74 21.30 -10.65
CA PRO A 515 5.58 22.51 -9.84
C PRO A 515 4.57 22.34 -8.70
N GLU A 516 4.88 22.84 -7.51
CA GLU A 516 3.97 22.77 -6.36
C GLU A 516 2.72 23.66 -6.55
N PRO A 517 1.58 23.30 -5.95
CA PRO A 517 0.39 24.13 -5.91
C PRO A 517 0.67 25.50 -5.28
N THR A 518 0.19 26.58 -5.91
CA THR A 518 0.38 27.96 -5.43
C THR A 518 -0.93 28.66 -5.04
N ALA A 519 -2.07 28.07 -5.37
CA ALA A 519 -3.38 28.63 -5.05
C ALA A 519 -3.62 28.61 -3.54
N PRO A 520 -4.31 29.63 -2.99
CA PRO A 520 -4.74 29.61 -1.60
C PRO A 520 -5.71 28.46 -1.32
N ILE A 521 -5.51 27.78 -0.20
CA ILE A 521 -6.41 26.73 0.28
C ILE A 521 -7.75 27.38 0.68
N ALA A 522 -8.83 26.88 0.10
CA ALA A 522 -10.18 27.42 0.32
C ALA A 522 -10.87 26.85 1.57
N ASN A 523 -10.41 25.71 2.10
CA ASN A 523 -10.90 25.14 3.34
C ASN A 523 -10.46 26.03 4.52
N LEU A 524 -11.40 26.73 5.14
CA LEU A 524 -11.15 27.62 6.28
C LEU A 524 -10.71 26.87 7.54
N ALA A 525 -10.96 25.56 7.63
CA ALA A 525 -10.55 24.73 8.75
C ALA A 525 -9.09 24.26 8.64
N MET A 526 -8.48 24.33 7.44
CA MET A 526 -7.12 23.85 7.21
C MET A 526 -6.12 24.57 8.11
N ALA A 527 -5.53 23.85 9.05
CA ALA A 527 -4.54 24.38 9.97
C ALA A 527 -3.11 24.04 9.49
N PRO A 528 -2.26 25.02 9.14
CA PRO A 528 -0.94 24.76 8.57
C PRO A 528 0.10 24.23 9.58
N GLY A 529 -0.28 24.00 10.84
CA GLY A 529 0.60 23.50 11.91
C GLY A 529 0.04 23.78 13.32
N PRO A 530 0.76 23.41 14.39
CA PRO A 530 0.30 23.57 15.78
C PRO A 530 0.27 25.04 16.25
N VAL A 531 0.84 25.96 15.48
CA VAL A 531 0.90 27.39 15.78
C VAL A 531 0.32 28.15 14.59
N GLY A 532 -0.78 28.87 14.79
CA GLY A 532 -1.43 29.66 13.74
C GLY A 532 -2.96 29.64 13.86
N PHE A 533 -3.61 30.17 12.83
CA PHE A 533 -5.07 30.16 12.70
C PHE A 533 -5.50 29.40 11.43
N PRO A 534 -6.65 28.69 11.45
CA PRO A 534 -7.52 28.54 12.62
C PRO A 534 -6.83 27.77 13.75
N SER A 535 -7.06 28.20 14.98
CA SER A 535 -6.66 27.38 16.12
C SER A 535 -7.76 26.39 16.42
N VAL A 536 -7.37 25.14 16.68
CA VAL A 536 -8.29 24.02 16.91
C VAL A 536 -8.24 23.60 18.37
N SER A 537 -9.41 23.40 18.98
CA SER A 537 -9.54 22.87 20.33
C SER A 537 -10.72 21.91 20.45
N ALA A 538 -10.71 21.05 21.46
CA ALA A 538 -11.78 20.11 21.72
C ALA A 538 -12.05 19.98 23.22
N SER A 539 -13.27 19.59 23.60
CA SER A 539 -13.61 19.31 25.01
C SER A 539 -12.86 18.12 25.58
N PHE A 540 -12.53 17.15 24.73
CA PHE A 540 -11.79 15.94 25.06
C PHE A 540 -11.00 15.49 23.83
N THR A 541 -9.87 14.82 24.03
CA THR A 541 -9.13 14.12 22.95
C THR A 541 -8.55 12.86 23.55
N SER A 542 -8.82 11.71 22.93
CA SER A 542 -8.24 10.45 23.40
C SER A 542 -6.71 10.52 23.43
N ARG A 543 -6.10 9.88 24.44
CA ARG A 543 -4.63 9.80 24.55
C ARG A 543 -3.96 9.05 23.39
N PHE A 544 -4.74 8.36 22.56
CA PHE A 544 -4.25 7.58 21.42
C PHE A 544 -4.30 8.35 20.08
N ASP A 545 -4.92 9.53 20.07
CA ASP A 545 -5.25 10.28 18.85
C ASP A 545 -4.75 11.73 18.92
N SER A 546 -4.80 12.44 17.79
CA SER A 546 -4.36 13.84 17.68
C SER A 546 -5.46 14.72 17.11
N LEU A 547 -5.79 15.81 17.80
CA LEU A 547 -6.77 16.78 17.32
C LEU A 547 -6.35 17.45 16.01
N ALA A 548 -5.05 17.62 15.77
CA ALA A 548 -4.56 18.22 14.53
C ALA A 548 -4.96 17.41 13.28
N GLN A 549 -5.18 16.11 13.42
CA GLN A 549 -5.58 15.22 12.33
C GLN A 549 -7.05 15.36 11.94
N ALA A 550 -7.84 16.14 12.68
CA ALA A 550 -9.21 16.45 12.28
C ALA A 550 -9.29 17.67 11.34
N VAL A 551 -8.16 18.30 11.01
CA VAL A 551 -8.09 19.56 10.25
C VAL A 551 -6.83 19.66 9.38
N ASP A 552 -6.24 18.52 9.02
CA ASP A 552 -4.99 18.44 8.25
C ASP A 552 -5.20 18.18 6.76
N GLY A 553 -6.47 18.14 6.32
CA GLY A 553 -6.86 17.88 4.94
C GLY A 553 -6.85 16.40 4.57
N ARG A 554 -6.62 15.48 5.52
CA ARG A 554 -6.47 14.05 5.24
C ARG A 554 -7.67 13.24 5.73
N VAL A 555 -8.50 12.83 4.78
CA VAL A 555 -9.59 11.90 5.05
C VAL A 555 -9.08 10.46 4.98
N ALA A 556 -9.29 9.69 6.06
CA ALA A 556 -8.89 8.29 6.12
C ALA A 556 -10.02 7.39 6.63
N PHE A 557 -10.82 6.86 5.71
CA PHE A 557 -11.88 5.89 6.02
C PHE A 557 -11.36 4.45 6.07
N THR A 558 -10.42 4.22 6.98
CA THR A 558 -9.96 2.87 7.35
C THR A 558 -9.69 2.76 8.84
N ARG A 559 -10.00 1.60 9.45
CA ARG A 559 -9.77 1.36 10.88
C ARG A 559 -8.29 1.35 11.26
N TYR A 560 -7.44 1.07 10.26
CA TYR A 560 -5.99 0.99 10.38
C TYR A 560 -5.30 2.36 10.33
N SER A 561 -6.00 3.41 9.91
CA SER A 561 -5.42 4.75 9.87
C SER A 561 -5.41 5.37 11.26
N ARG A 562 -4.26 5.93 11.65
CA ARG A 562 -4.15 6.79 12.82
C ARG A 562 -4.47 8.25 12.53
N ASN A 563 -4.87 8.62 11.31
CA ASN A 563 -5.23 10.00 10.97
C ASN A 563 -6.66 10.32 11.42
N ARG A 564 -6.83 10.57 12.72
CA ARG A 564 -8.14 10.78 13.32
C ARG A 564 -8.06 11.48 14.67
N TRP A 565 -9.16 12.12 15.03
CA TRP A 565 -9.50 12.50 16.38
C TRP A 565 -10.64 11.62 16.88
N THR A 566 -10.59 11.15 18.13
CA THR A 566 -11.74 10.51 18.77
C THR A 566 -11.96 11.02 20.19
N ALA A 567 -13.22 10.93 20.63
CA ALA A 567 -13.62 11.11 22.02
C ALA A 567 -13.45 9.81 22.85
N PHE A 568 -12.68 8.81 22.37
CA PHE A 568 -12.49 7.53 23.07
C PHE A 568 -11.93 7.72 24.48
N GLU A 569 -12.60 7.11 25.47
CA GLU A 569 -12.38 7.29 26.93
C GLU A 569 -12.99 8.58 27.53
N SER A 570 -13.75 9.37 26.76
CA SER A 570 -14.46 10.53 27.30
C SER A 570 -15.54 10.12 28.30
N PRO A 571 -15.65 10.80 29.46
CA PRO A 571 -16.75 10.62 30.40
C PRO A 571 -18.01 11.40 30.01
N ASN A 572 -17.95 12.22 28.95
CA ASN A 572 -19.00 13.15 28.59
C ASN A 572 -20.09 12.48 27.73
N ALA A 573 -21.33 12.93 27.86
CA ALA A 573 -22.39 12.55 26.91
C ALA A 573 -22.29 13.33 25.59
N THR A 574 -21.63 14.48 25.63
CA THR A 574 -21.38 15.35 24.47
C THR A 574 -19.95 15.84 24.48
N ASP A 575 -19.32 15.88 23.31
CA ASP A 575 -18.02 16.49 23.10
C ASP A 575 -18.05 17.39 21.86
N TRP A 576 -17.12 18.32 21.75
CA TRP A 576 -17.07 19.27 20.65
C TRP A 576 -15.66 19.46 20.08
N ILE A 577 -15.61 19.84 18.80
CA ILE A 577 -14.42 20.40 18.13
C ILE A 577 -14.73 21.86 17.77
N GLU A 578 -13.86 22.78 18.15
CA GLU A 578 -13.94 24.23 17.93
C GLU A 578 -12.79 24.71 17.04
N LEU A 579 -13.13 25.65 16.15
CA LEU A 579 -12.20 26.42 15.31
C LEU A 579 -12.33 27.90 15.66
N ASP A 580 -11.22 28.56 15.96
CA ASP A 580 -11.12 30.03 16.05
C ASP A 580 -10.33 30.53 14.85
N PHE A 581 -10.93 31.38 14.02
CA PHE A 581 -10.35 31.87 12.77
C PHE A 581 -9.45 33.11 12.93
N ASP A 582 -9.26 33.60 14.14
CA ASP A 582 -8.76 34.93 14.49
C ASP A 582 -9.67 36.09 14.04
N GLU A 583 -10.00 36.14 12.76
CA GLU A 583 -10.86 37.16 12.21
C GLU A 583 -12.21 36.56 11.83
N PRO A 584 -13.31 37.32 11.92
CA PRO A 584 -14.60 36.84 11.48
C PRO A 584 -14.57 36.32 10.03
N LYS A 585 -15.01 35.09 9.81
CA LYS A 585 -15.18 34.48 8.49
C LYS A 585 -16.65 34.22 8.22
N THR A 586 -17.06 34.37 6.97
CA THR A 586 -18.42 34.00 6.54
C THR A 586 -18.45 32.52 6.21
N VAL A 587 -19.24 31.74 6.94
CA VAL A 587 -19.38 30.30 6.74
C VAL A 587 -20.75 29.98 6.14
N ARG A 588 -20.78 29.05 5.19
CA ARG A 588 -22.01 28.57 4.55
C ARG A 588 -22.16 27.06 4.56
N ARG A 589 -21.06 26.33 4.73
CA ARG A 589 -21.06 24.87 4.78
C ARG A 589 -19.95 24.36 5.68
N ILE A 590 -20.25 23.29 6.41
CA ILE A 590 -19.26 22.47 7.09
C ILE A 590 -19.44 21.01 6.64
N ASP A 591 -18.34 20.35 6.33
CA ASP A 591 -18.29 18.92 6.02
C ASP A 591 -17.53 18.20 7.14
N ILE A 592 -18.12 17.14 7.70
CA ILE A 592 -17.57 16.37 8.82
C ILE A 592 -17.39 14.93 8.37
N TYR A 593 -16.16 14.46 8.33
CA TYR A 593 -15.84 13.09 7.92
C TYR A 593 -15.80 12.22 9.17
N LEU A 594 -16.92 11.56 9.46
CA LEU A 594 -17.07 10.75 10.67
C LEU A 594 -16.38 9.40 10.49
N TRP A 595 -15.60 9.00 11.49
CA TRP A 595 -14.85 7.76 11.54
C TRP A 595 -15.40 6.85 12.65
N GLY A 596 -15.32 5.54 12.49
CA GLY A 596 -15.66 4.57 13.53
C GLY A 596 -14.84 3.29 13.42
N ASP A 597 -14.84 2.48 14.46
CA ASP A 597 -14.20 1.15 14.48
C ASP A 597 -15.22 0.01 14.58
N GLU A 598 -16.51 0.35 14.63
CA GLU A 598 -17.62 -0.58 14.90
C GLU A 598 -17.58 -1.22 16.31
N GLU A 599 -16.71 -0.72 17.18
CA GLU A 599 -16.54 -1.16 18.57
C GLU A 599 -16.84 -0.01 19.54
N GLY A 600 -15.82 0.79 19.89
CA GLY A 600 -15.90 1.87 20.87
C GLY A 600 -16.17 3.24 20.25
N VAL A 601 -16.03 3.38 18.93
CA VAL A 601 -16.15 4.64 18.21
C VAL A 601 -17.12 4.50 17.05
N THR A 602 -18.13 5.36 16.98
CA THR A 602 -19.19 5.32 15.96
C THR A 602 -19.77 6.71 15.66
N ALA A 603 -20.78 6.77 14.82
CA ALA A 603 -21.47 8.01 14.50
C ALA A 603 -22.19 8.54 15.75
N PRO A 604 -22.22 9.86 15.96
CA PRO A 604 -23.04 10.43 17.03
C PRO A 604 -24.53 10.17 16.74
N ARG A 605 -25.37 10.21 17.77
CA ARG A 605 -26.83 10.21 17.61
C ARG A 605 -27.29 11.43 16.81
N ASP A 606 -26.70 12.58 17.13
CA ASP A 606 -26.91 13.84 16.44
C ASP A 606 -25.70 14.77 16.63
N TYR A 607 -25.61 15.82 15.84
CA TYR A 607 -24.63 16.88 16.04
C TYR A 607 -25.23 18.25 15.69
N VAL A 608 -24.74 19.29 16.38
CA VAL A 608 -25.17 20.67 16.18
C VAL A 608 -23.96 21.53 15.82
N VAL A 609 -24.14 22.40 14.82
CA VAL A 609 -23.13 23.39 14.44
C VAL A 609 -23.50 24.70 15.11
N GLU A 610 -22.56 25.30 15.82
CA GLU A 610 -22.77 26.54 16.55
C GLU A 610 -21.69 27.57 16.20
N THR A 611 -22.07 28.84 16.21
CA THR A 611 -21.15 29.97 16.04
C THR A 611 -21.12 30.83 17.29
N TRP A 612 -19.99 31.50 17.53
CA TRP A 612 -19.86 32.43 18.64
C TRP A 612 -20.42 33.81 18.26
N ALA A 613 -21.41 34.28 19.02
CA ALA A 613 -21.99 35.61 18.89
C ALA A 613 -22.60 36.05 20.24
N ASP A 614 -22.52 37.34 20.56
CA ASP A 614 -23.01 37.92 21.82
C ASP A 614 -22.48 37.18 23.07
N ASP A 615 -21.18 36.85 23.08
CA ASP A 615 -20.49 36.13 24.16
C ASP A 615 -21.11 34.77 24.53
N ARG A 616 -21.75 34.11 23.57
CA ARG A 616 -22.31 32.77 23.72
C ARG A 616 -22.27 31.97 22.41
N TRP A 617 -22.45 30.66 22.53
CA TRP A 617 -22.67 29.78 21.39
C TRP A 617 -24.14 29.83 20.95
N ILE A 618 -24.36 30.01 19.66
CA ILE A 618 -25.68 30.06 19.04
C ILE A 618 -25.72 29.03 17.90
N PRO A 619 -26.70 28.12 17.87
CA PRO A 619 -26.90 27.20 16.75
C PRO A 619 -27.10 27.94 15.43
N VAL A 620 -26.47 27.44 14.38
CA VAL A 620 -26.67 28.00 13.03
C VAL A 620 -28.04 27.62 12.49
N VAL A 621 -28.57 28.44 11.58
CA VAL A 621 -29.79 28.10 10.84
C VAL A 621 -29.43 27.14 9.70
N VAL A 622 -29.75 25.86 9.90
CA VAL A 622 -29.48 24.79 8.92
C VAL A 622 -30.48 24.90 7.76
N VAL A 623 -29.95 24.99 6.54
CA VAL A 623 -30.70 24.97 5.28
C VAL A 623 -30.88 23.53 4.79
N ASP A 624 -29.82 22.74 4.86
CA ASP A 624 -29.83 21.33 4.47
C ASP A 624 -28.77 20.53 5.22
N ARG A 625 -29.00 19.23 5.35
CA ARG A 625 -28.09 18.28 5.99
C ARG A 625 -28.05 16.97 5.21
N LEU A 626 -26.85 16.44 4.96
CA LEU A 626 -26.70 15.16 4.27
C LEU A 626 -25.51 14.38 4.87
N PRO A 627 -25.70 13.15 5.39
CA PRO A 627 -26.97 12.46 5.56
C PRO A 627 -27.84 13.10 6.66
N GLN A 628 -29.15 12.80 6.63
CA GLN A 628 -30.08 13.28 7.66
C GLN A 628 -29.81 12.66 9.03
N VAL A 629 -29.43 11.38 9.04
CA VAL A 629 -28.94 10.65 10.21
C VAL A 629 -27.43 10.53 10.09
N PRO A 630 -26.63 10.91 11.10
CA PRO A 630 -25.18 10.83 11.04
C PRO A 630 -24.70 9.41 10.72
N ALA A 631 -23.65 9.29 9.92
CA ALA A 631 -23.06 8.00 9.55
C ALA A 631 -21.53 8.07 9.58
N THR A 632 -20.88 7.00 10.05
CA THR A 632 -19.43 6.79 9.94
C THR A 632 -19.05 6.35 8.54
N TRP A 633 -17.74 6.44 8.26
CA TRP A 633 -17.20 6.17 6.92
C TRP A 633 -17.88 7.00 5.85
N ALA A 634 -18.35 8.20 6.23
CA ALA A 634 -19.17 9.07 5.42
C ALA A 634 -18.86 10.54 5.67
N ARG A 635 -19.02 11.33 4.60
CA ARG A 635 -19.05 12.79 4.69
C ARG A 635 -20.43 13.23 5.16
N ASN A 636 -20.46 13.97 6.27
CA ASN A 636 -21.65 14.54 6.87
C ASN A 636 -21.63 16.06 6.69
N SER A 637 -22.42 16.54 5.73
CA SER A 637 -22.47 17.93 5.29
C SER A 637 -23.62 18.68 5.96
N VAL A 638 -23.36 19.91 6.43
CA VAL A 638 -24.37 20.87 6.86
C VAL A 638 -24.24 22.12 6.02
N VAL A 639 -25.30 22.45 5.29
CA VAL A 639 -25.45 23.74 4.61
C VAL A 639 -26.28 24.65 5.51
N MET A 640 -25.82 25.88 5.71
CA MET A 640 -26.45 26.84 6.61
C MET A 640 -26.70 28.18 5.92
N GLU A 641 -27.58 29.00 6.49
CA GLU A 641 -27.65 30.40 6.13
C GLU A 641 -26.28 31.05 6.40
N PRO A 642 -25.78 31.94 5.52
CA PRO A 642 -24.48 32.56 5.70
C PRO A 642 -24.37 33.25 7.05
N VAL A 643 -23.41 32.83 7.86
CA VAL A 643 -23.13 33.37 9.18
C VAL A 643 -21.70 33.85 9.24
N THR A 644 -21.49 35.07 9.72
CA THR A 644 -20.14 35.62 9.94
C THR A 644 -19.79 35.50 11.40
N SER A 645 -18.76 34.72 11.73
CA SER A 645 -18.28 34.55 13.10
C SER A 645 -16.78 34.33 13.15
N ARG A 646 -16.16 34.72 14.27
CA ARG A 646 -14.75 34.41 14.58
C ARG A 646 -14.57 32.94 14.95
N LYS A 647 -15.59 32.31 15.54
CA LYS A 647 -15.51 30.93 16.01
C LYS A 647 -16.69 30.09 15.56
N ILE A 648 -16.41 28.84 15.24
CA ILE A 648 -17.41 27.83 14.93
C ILE A 648 -17.05 26.54 15.66
N ARG A 649 -18.05 25.78 16.09
CA ARG A 649 -17.83 24.45 16.65
C ARG A 649 -18.88 23.46 16.19
N VAL A 650 -18.52 22.19 16.23
CA VAL A 650 -19.44 21.05 16.08
C VAL A 650 -19.56 20.37 17.43
N VAL A 651 -20.78 20.28 17.95
CA VAL A 651 -21.11 19.58 19.20
C VAL A 651 -21.73 18.24 18.85
N PHE A 652 -21.13 17.14 19.29
CA PHE A 652 -21.55 15.78 19.03
C PHE A 652 -22.31 15.20 20.23
N GLU A 653 -23.50 14.63 20.01
CA GLU A 653 -24.19 13.79 21.00
C GLU A 653 -23.81 12.33 20.80
N HIS A 654 -23.09 11.73 21.74
CA HIS A 654 -22.55 10.38 21.57
C HIS A 654 -23.64 9.28 21.59
N ALA A 655 -23.40 8.23 20.81
CA ALA A 655 -24.19 7.00 20.83
C ALA A 655 -23.74 6.04 21.93
N LEU A 656 -23.72 6.53 23.19
CA LEU A 656 -23.15 5.81 24.33
C LEU A 656 -23.63 4.35 24.41
N PRO A 657 -22.74 3.39 24.75
CA PRO A 657 -21.38 3.60 25.29
C PRO A 657 -20.32 3.94 24.23
N ALA A 658 -20.64 3.89 22.94
CA ALA A 658 -19.72 4.33 21.89
C ALA A 658 -19.69 5.85 21.77
N VAL A 659 -18.53 6.39 21.41
CA VAL A 659 -18.27 7.83 21.30
C VAL A 659 -17.91 8.21 19.87
N THR A 660 -17.76 9.51 19.59
CA THR A 660 -17.59 10.02 18.23
C THR A 660 -16.12 10.02 17.79
N GLY A 661 -15.89 9.67 16.52
CA GLY A 661 -14.60 9.84 15.84
C GLY A 661 -14.74 10.69 14.58
N VAL A 662 -13.71 11.47 14.26
CA VAL A 662 -13.63 12.36 13.11
C VAL A 662 -12.26 12.23 12.47
N THR A 663 -12.21 12.03 11.15
CA THR A 663 -10.94 12.05 10.40
C THR A 663 -10.67 13.40 9.75
N GLU A 664 -11.69 14.25 9.54
CA GLU A 664 -11.51 15.58 8.98
C GLU A 664 -12.75 16.45 9.22
N VAL A 665 -12.55 17.76 9.37
CA VAL A 665 -13.56 18.81 9.39
C VAL A 665 -13.16 19.88 8.38
N GLU A 666 -14.05 20.17 7.42
CA GLU A 666 -13.82 21.20 6.41
C GLU A 666 -14.87 22.30 6.53
N VAL A 667 -14.44 23.57 6.43
CA VAL A 667 -15.32 24.74 6.54
C VAL A 667 -15.20 25.62 5.30
N TRP A 668 -16.34 26.04 4.75
CA TRP A 668 -16.40 26.67 3.43
C TRP A 668 -17.21 27.98 3.43
N GLU A 669 -16.67 28.99 2.75
CA GLU A 669 -17.37 30.27 2.49
C GLU A 669 -18.45 30.16 1.40
N GLY A 670 -18.31 29.20 0.48
CA GLY A 670 -19.23 29.00 -0.64
C GLY A 670 -20.24 27.88 -0.38
N GLN A 671 -21.41 27.96 -1.00
CA GLN A 671 -22.21 26.76 -1.26
C GLN A 671 -21.48 25.98 -2.35
N ALA A 672 -20.94 24.79 -2.04
CA ALA A 672 -20.68 23.84 -3.11
C ALA A 672 -21.97 23.69 -3.90
N HIS A 673 -21.86 23.83 -5.22
CA HIS A 673 -22.97 24.07 -6.14
C HIS A 673 -24.04 22.98 -6.09
N THR A 674 -24.96 23.06 -5.14
CA THR A 674 -26.25 22.43 -5.25
C THR A 674 -27.00 23.20 -6.32
N GLY A 675 -27.36 22.49 -7.39
CA GLY A 675 -28.20 23.02 -8.44
C GLY A 675 -29.42 23.70 -7.82
N ARG A 676 -29.70 24.91 -8.29
CA ARG A 676 -30.94 25.64 -8.01
C ARG A 676 -32.12 24.65 -8.00
N ARG A 677 -32.82 24.52 -6.87
CA ARG A 677 -34.23 24.12 -6.93
C ARG A 677 -35.03 25.34 -7.44
N PRO A 678 -36.04 25.13 -8.30
CA PRO A 678 -36.88 26.20 -8.84
C PRO A 678 -37.62 26.98 -7.75
#